data_AF-F2NBZ9-F1
#
_entry.id   AF-F2NBZ9-F1
#
_cell.length_a   1.000
_cell.length_b   1.000
_cell.length_c   1.000
_cell.angle_alpha   90.00
_cell.angle_beta   90.00
_cell.angle_gamma   90.00
#
_symmetry.space_group_name_H-M   'P 1'
#
loop_
_entity.id
_entity.type
_entity.pdbx_description
1 polymer ?
#
loop_
_entity_poly.entity_id
_entity_poly.type
_entity_poly.pdbx_seq_one_letter_code
_entity_poly.pdbx_strand_id
1 'polypeptide(L)'
;MVRLTSWASAVCELFHAAGVGVVGTNFGARLIVGVILAIIGGAAGQSWAAPPLAGKLVYLQGQVAIRRGGAGEWVAAQPGEPLFSGDAVMTGPASRASLLCVDESQIKLNENTILVLKRVASSPRLRLIDAIPSALESVPRSIYQVLQGEMWLRNNKENFRFELETPAVTATIRGTEFNLRVQPNGATSVILLQGNLCLTNSQGEVCLLPGEEGITFPGQAPVKRLLVQPSDAVQWCLYYPGLISYRDLPLSDLQDNLTSGAKLMTSAWAAYDQGRLSEAQQLAEHVLQQVPEQPLALTLLGWINLQNHRPQEAAALFEKVSSPDWRCLIGQSLARYRRGDPVGAYKLFDQGRRGLPPSPFLAVMSGYFTLMVGKASEAQRELAAVANLPPSPAVVLARSLLAQIHIVQNRKDAALAEACQALAQAPGSPLAHLTMGLVKISFFDQTAARLHFEKALALDPGLVDGYLYLARLWLGADHLARAWQTVSQALRLAPREGEVLSLAGFIRLAYRDYAGACQFFHQAIAANPRFGEPHLGLGIYYFRHRKNPQALTEMLTATLLDPRVSSYQSELGKAFYQVRAFDKALEVYDYAAALDPRDPTPHLYKGIALSDLYRPGEAIQEINRSIALNDNAAIFRTRLALDRDLAVRNYNLARAYNQLGLNHWGYSKAVTAVKKDPLNSSAHQFLGTSYEAENQIYPAEVERLLFRLLAPANQNAFIQLNYNDYTSMFEMPYIRTTLQAGGGCWNNKNSLQEYLFQVYGGRPGLAFFGNAFYSEDEGYRIRNNDSKGYNLEGAVKWEPTINATLLGFVQHRETLLGDLFDLNDFGYQPSKYFRYHWRWPLCEAGYVHRFGPRATLLTYFSHQKLNLRTEDFYPSPPDNYNVVADWNCSNAQVQQQIALGNHTFIAGFDYFSGNLHNRAYYSWFGEILNQSPPERTWSLYLLDYWRLLPNLIMELGVSKDFAKNSRYWYSEPLSNSLWSGRLGLNYEVTSNHTLRLALERHLDTHTFFQPLLAPADVASFPVYVDAEGGDLIRQAGFAWEAQWDAKTFSTLRLQALRQDNPNYDESGYRTWFTWRKYQATMLVNRILSPYWGLALGGVYKKNNFNYPGYDDFAEVYGLARISFLHRTGWYGAVEVRPLYQDVMQRSDSFFTLVDLRLGKWLANKRGRWSLEVNNLFDRRFYYALDPLRNTDFFPSRRLLCKFALYF
;
A
#
# COMPACT_ATOMS: atom_id res chain seq x y z
N MET A 1 29.56 -21.86 -33.27
CA MET A 1 30.31 -23.10 -33.01
C MET A 1 31.79 -22.77 -32.96
N VAL A 2 32.47 -23.34 -31.97
CA VAL A 2 33.92 -23.31 -31.69
C VAL A 2 34.46 -22.06 -30.97
N ARG A 3 34.93 -22.31 -29.73
CA ARG A 3 35.71 -21.48 -28.78
C ARG A 3 34.96 -20.51 -27.84
N LEU A 4 34.31 -21.09 -26.83
CA LEU A 4 34.00 -20.48 -25.53
C LEU A 4 34.31 -21.51 -24.43
N THR A 5 35.60 -21.71 -24.14
CA THR A 5 36.09 -22.56 -23.03
C THR A 5 37.45 -22.04 -22.55
N SER A 6 37.45 -21.04 -21.67
CA SER A 6 38.65 -20.64 -20.91
C SER A 6 38.36 -19.79 -19.66
N TRP A 7 37.26 -20.06 -18.94
CA TRP A 7 36.89 -19.36 -17.70
C TRP A 7 36.33 -20.30 -16.61
N ALA A 8 36.91 -21.51 -16.50
CA ALA A 8 36.53 -22.49 -15.47
C ALA A 8 37.73 -23.08 -14.69
N SER A 9 38.92 -22.48 -14.79
CA SER A 9 40.12 -22.94 -14.08
C SER A 9 40.58 -22.02 -12.93
N ALA A 10 39.89 -20.91 -12.65
CA ALA A 10 40.26 -19.99 -11.56
C ALA A 10 39.35 -20.07 -10.31
N VAL A 11 38.32 -20.91 -10.32
CA VAL A 11 37.35 -21.04 -9.20
C VAL A 11 37.58 -22.30 -8.37
N CYS A 12 38.40 -23.25 -8.83
CA CYS A 12 38.73 -24.46 -8.08
C CYS A 12 39.89 -24.29 -7.09
N GLU A 13 40.77 -23.30 -7.24
CA GLU A 13 41.89 -23.08 -6.30
C GLU A 13 41.48 -22.32 -5.02
N LEU A 14 40.29 -21.72 -4.97
CA LEU A 14 39.77 -21.02 -3.79
C LEU A 14 39.07 -21.94 -2.77
N PHE A 15 38.74 -23.19 -3.14
CA PHE A 15 38.12 -24.16 -2.24
C PHE A 15 39.12 -25.10 -1.54
N HIS A 16 40.42 -24.93 -1.76
CA HIS A 16 41.47 -25.71 -1.07
C HIS A 16 42.17 -24.97 0.08
N ALA A 17 41.86 -23.70 0.33
CA ALA A 17 42.45 -22.93 1.44
C ALA A 17 41.62 -22.92 2.74
N ALA A 18 40.43 -23.51 2.77
CA ALA A 18 39.59 -23.58 3.96
C ALA A 18 39.29 -25.04 4.32
N GLY A 19 40.16 -25.65 5.11
CA GLY A 19 40.06 -27.04 5.54
C GLY A 19 38.77 -27.33 6.31
N VAL A 20 37.80 -27.96 5.65
CA VAL A 20 36.67 -28.67 6.29
C VAL A 20 36.45 -29.95 5.51
N GLY A 21 36.72 -31.09 6.16
CA GLY A 21 36.54 -32.41 5.58
C GLY A 21 35.06 -32.79 5.49
N VAL A 22 34.64 -33.26 4.32
CA VAL A 22 33.44 -34.09 4.18
C VAL A 22 33.83 -35.35 3.41
N VAL A 23 33.63 -36.48 4.08
CA VAL A 23 33.87 -37.84 3.62
C VAL A 23 33.05 -38.10 2.36
N GLY A 24 33.73 -38.44 1.27
CA GLY A 24 33.12 -38.95 0.06
C GLY A 24 32.97 -40.46 0.10
N THR A 25 31.92 -40.95 -0.56
CA THR A 25 32.00 -42.21 -1.33
C THR A 25 31.20 -42.03 -2.62
N ASN A 26 31.93 -41.79 -3.70
CA ASN A 26 31.51 -42.08 -5.06
C ASN A 26 31.81 -43.57 -5.30
N PHE A 27 30.84 -44.35 -5.80
CA PHE A 27 31.16 -45.43 -6.73
C PHE A 27 29.92 -45.82 -7.57
N GLY A 28 30.09 -45.74 -8.90
CA GLY A 28 29.55 -46.74 -9.82
C GLY A 28 28.17 -46.52 -10.41
N ALA A 29 28.03 -45.57 -11.33
CA ALA A 29 27.07 -45.71 -12.42
C ALA A 29 27.52 -46.83 -13.38
N ARG A 30 26.54 -47.56 -13.94
CA ARG A 30 26.65 -48.60 -15.01
C ARG A 30 26.85 -50.05 -14.55
N LEU A 31 25.87 -50.56 -13.83
CA LEU A 31 25.23 -51.87 -14.05
C LEU A 31 23.94 -51.82 -13.19
N ILE A 32 22.91 -52.60 -13.47
CA ILE A 32 21.57 -52.52 -12.83
C ILE A 32 20.62 -51.48 -13.48
N VAL A 33 20.68 -51.32 -14.81
CA VAL A 33 19.52 -50.85 -15.61
C VAL A 33 18.88 -52.01 -16.40
N GLY A 34 19.50 -53.20 -16.40
CA GLY A 34 19.01 -54.37 -17.13
C GLY A 34 18.39 -55.50 -16.29
N VAL A 35 18.41 -55.42 -14.95
CA VAL A 35 18.02 -56.56 -14.08
C VAL A 35 16.86 -56.25 -13.13
N ILE A 36 16.51 -54.97 -12.92
CA ILE A 36 15.30 -54.60 -12.15
C ILE A 36 14.03 -54.63 -13.03
N LEU A 37 14.18 -54.59 -14.37
CA LEU A 37 13.07 -54.66 -15.33
C LEU A 37 12.57 -56.08 -15.66
N ALA A 38 13.13 -57.13 -15.04
CA ALA A 38 12.75 -58.52 -15.32
C ALA A 38 12.22 -59.31 -14.08
N ILE A 39 12.15 -58.71 -12.89
CA ILE A 39 11.65 -59.36 -11.67
C ILE A 39 10.30 -58.78 -11.18
N ILE A 40 9.78 -57.72 -11.83
CA ILE A 40 8.41 -57.19 -11.60
C ILE A 40 7.47 -57.58 -12.77
N GLY A 41 7.81 -58.63 -13.50
CA GLY A 41 6.94 -59.28 -14.48
C GLY A 41 6.31 -60.54 -13.87
N GLY A 42 5.33 -60.38 -12.98
CA GLY A 42 4.76 -61.54 -12.28
C GLY A 42 3.74 -61.25 -11.20
N ALA A 43 2.86 -60.26 -11.40
CA ALA A 43 1.59 -60.18 -10.69
C ALA A 43 0.68 -59.20 -11.44
N ALA A 44 -0.12 -59.72 -12.38
CA ALA A 44 -1.29 -59.01 -12.87
C ALA A 44 -2.35 -58.97 -11.75
N GLY A 45 -2.10 -58.16 -10.73
CA GLY A 45 -3.13 -57.65 -9.85
C GLY A 45 -3.73 -56.41 -10.50
N GLN A 46 -5.05 -56.40 -10.68
CA GLN A 46 -5.78 -55.22 -11.13
C GLN A 46 -5.36 -54.00 -10.31
N SER A 47 -4.58 -53.08 -10.88
CA SER A 47 -4.41 -51.76 -10.31
C SER A 47 -5.74 -51.03 -10.49
N TRP A 48 -6.55 -50.94 -9.44
CA TRP A 48 -7.58 -49.90 -9.39
C TRP A 48 -6.84 -48.56 -9.43
N ALA A 49 -6.77 -47.94 -10.60
CA ALA A 49 -6.30 -46.57 -10.72
C ALA A 49 -7.25 -45.71 -9.88
N ALA A 50 -6.74 -45.08 -8.82
CA ALA A 50 -7.53 -44.16 -8.04
C ALA A 50 -8.08 -43.07 -8.97
N PRO A 51 -9.38 -42.72 -8.89
CA PRO A 51 -9.96 -41.71 -9.76
C PRO A 51 -9.21 -40.38 -9.62
N PRO A 52 -9.03 -39.61 -10.72
CA PRO A 52 -8.21 -38.41 -10.69
C PRO A 52 -8.82 -37.35 -9.78
N LEU A 53 -7.97 -36.65 -9.01
CA LEU A 53 -8.37 -35.63 -8.06
C LEU A 53 -9.11 -34.49 -8.76
N ALA A 54 -10.33 -34.23 -8.32
CA ALA A 54 -11.21 -33.20 -8.85
C ALA A 54 -11.14 -31.89 -8.06
N GLY A 55 -10.87 -31.96 -6.76
CA GLY A 55 -10.81 -30.78 -5.89
C GLY A 55 -10.81 -31.17 -4.43
N LYS A 56 -11.22 -30.23 -3.58
CA LYS A 56 -11.47 -30.49 -2.17
C LYS A 56 -12.66 -29.68 -1.65
N LEU A 57 -13.30 -30.18 -0.62
CA LEU A 57 -14.25 -29.41 0.18
C LEU A 57 -13.49 -28.43 1.06
N VAL A 58 -13.79 -27.14 0.90
CA VAL A 58 -13.16 -26.07 1.68
C VAL A 58 -14.04 -25.68 2.86
N TYR A 59 -15.36 -25.74 2.68
CA TYR A 59 -16.33 -25.34 3.70
C TYR A 59 -17.58 -26.22 3.63
N LEU A 60 -18.16 -26.51 4.79
CA LEU A 60 -19.36 -27.33 4.96
C LEU A 60 -20.24 -26.76 6.08
N GLN A 61 -21.55 -26.76 5.88
CA GLN A 61 -22.53 -26.56 6.94
C GLN A 61 -23.79 -27.37 6.70
N GLY A 62 -24.33 -27.90 7.80
CA GLY A 62 -25.53 -28.74 7.79
C GLY A 62 -25.20 -30.15 7.33
N GLN A 63 -26.21 -30.85 6.82
CA GLN A 63 -26.06 -32.17 6.23
C GLN A 63 -25.42 -32.03 4.85
N VAL A 64 -24.14 -32.35 4.74
CA VAL A 64 -23.46 -32.50 3.46
C VAL A 64 -22.94 -33.92 3.37
N ALA A 65 -23.21 -34.57 2.25
CA ALA A 65 -22.78 -35.92 2.01
C ALA A 65 -22.05 -36.01 0.67
N ILE A 66 -21.09 -36.93 0.58
CA ILE A 66 -20.38 -37.29 -0.63
C ILE A 66 -20.79 -38.70 -1.01
N ARG A 67 -21.00 -38.94 -2.29
CA ARG A 67 -21.13 -40.27 -2.86
C ARG A 67 -19.96 -40.52 -3.80
N ARG A 68 -19.13 -41.53 -3.48
CA ARG A 68 -17.95 -41.86 -4.28
C ARG A 68 -18.33 -42.64 -5.54
N GLY A 69 -17.79 -42.25 -6.70
CA GLY A 69 -17.83 -43.05 -7.94
C GLY A 69 -19.22 -43.40 -8.50
N GLY A 70 -20.26 -42.60 -8.27
CA GLY A 70 -21.59 -42.76 -8.86
C GLY A 70 -22.46 -43.92 -8.35
N ALA A 71 -21.87 -44.97 -7.77
CA ALA A 71 -22.57 -46.19 -7.29
C ALA A 71 -22.42 -46.48 -5.78
N GLY A 72 -21.73 -45.61 -5.02
CA GLY A 72 -21.58 -45.76 -3.56
C GLY A 72 -22.79 -45.28 -2.74
N GLU A 73 -22.78 -45.56 -1.44
CA GLU A 73 -23.69 -44.93 -0.48
C GLU A 73 -23.29 -43.47 -0.19
N TRP A 74 -24.24 -42.65 0.27
CA TRP A 74 -23.98 -41.29 0.71
C TRP A 74 -23.32 -41.30 2.09
N VAL A 75 -22.10 -40.78 2.19
CA VAL A 75 -21.34 -40.67 3.44
C VAL A 75 -21.23 -39.21 3.85
N ALA A 76 -21.36 -38.90 5.14
CA ALA A 76 -21.21 -37.55 5.65
C ALA A 76 -19.82 -36.97 5.32
N ALA A 77 -19.79 -35.75 4.79
CA ALA A 77 -18.58 -35.09 4.32
C ALA A 77 -17.82 -34.40 5.46
N GLN A 78 -16.48 -34.33 5.37
CA GLN A 78 -15.64 -33.56 6.30
C GLN A 78 -14.95 -32.35 5.63
N PRO A 79 -14.70 -31.25 6.37
CA PRO A 79 -13.95 -30.11 5.82
C PRO A 79 -12.52 -30.53 5.44
N GLY A 80 -12.03 -30.06 4.30
CA GLY A 80 -10.72 -30.43 3.76
C GLY A 80 -10.70 -31.75 3.00
N GLU A 81 -11.81 -32.50 2.96
CA GLU A 81 -11.87 -33.81 2.30
C GLU A 81 -11.63 -33.70 0.78
N PRO A 82 -10.72 -34.51 0.21
CA PRO A 82 -10.46 -34.52 -1.22
C PRO A 82 -11.64 -35.11 -1.99
N LEU A 83 -11.92 -34.53 -3.15
CA LEU A 83 -12.94 -34.95 -4.10
C LEU A 83 -12.27 -35.50 -5.35
N PHE A 84 -12.80 -36.59 -5.90
CA PHE A 84 -12.29 -37.23 -7.11
C PHE A 84 -13.32 -37.14 -8.24
N SER A 85 -12.86 -37.29 -9.48
CA SER A 85 -13.75 -37.31 -10.64
C SER A 85 -14.72 -38.49 -10.53
N GLY A 86 -16.00 -38.23 -10.75
CA GLY A 86 -17.11 -39.17 -10.56
C GLY A 86 -17.82 -39.03 -9.20
N ASP A 87 -17.27 -38.26 -8.26
CA ASP A 87 -17.93 -38.02 -6.97
C ASP A 87 -19.13 -37.09 -7.11
N ALA A 88 -20.15 -37.33 -6.29
CA ALA A 88 -21.29 -36.44 -6.12
C ALA A 88 -21.26 -35.82 -4.72
N VAL A 89 -21.56 -34.53 -4.63
CA VAL A 89 -21.70 -33.77 -3.39
C VAL A 89 -23.15 -33.33 -3.27
N MET A 90 -23.78 -33.65 -2.15
CA MET A 90 -25.16 -33.30 -1.84
C MET A 90 -25.23 -32.42 -0.60
N THR A 91 -26.00 -31.35 -0.69
CA THR A 91 -26.41 -30.52 0.44
C THR A 91 -27.88 -30.77 0.74
N GLY A 92 -28.20 -31.06 2.00
CA GLY A 92 -29.59 -31.16 2.48
C GLY A 92 -30.30 -29.79 2.65
N PRO A 93 -31.50 -29.79 3.25
CA PRO A 93 -32.20 -28.56 3.61
C PRO A 93 -31.36 -27.71 4.58
N ALA A 94 -31.32 -26.38 4.35
CA ALA A 94 -30.49 -25.44 5.11
C ALA A 94 -28.97 -25.76 5.14
N SER A 95 -28.49 -26.64 4.27
CA SER A 95 -27.07 -26.99 4.15
C SER A 95 -26.36 -26.14 3.09
N ARG A 96 -25.03 -25.99 3.23
CA ARG A 96 -24.17 -25.36 2.22
C ARG A 96 -22.83 -26.08 2.15
N ALA A 97 -22.21 -26.05 0.98
CA ALA A 97 -20.84 -26.54 0.80
C ALA A 97 -20.08 -25.61 -0.14
N SER A 98 -18.77 -25.42 0.09
CA SER A 98 -17.91 -24.71 -0.84
C SER A 98 -16.76 -25.61 -1.26
N LEU A 99 -16.48 -25.62 -2.56
CA LEU A 99 -15.46 -26.47 -3.19
C LEU A 99 -14.44 -25.59 -3.89
N LEU A 100 -13.18 -26.00 -3.81
CA LEU A 100 -12.12 -25.50 -4.69
C LEU A 100 -11.67 -26.65 -5.58
N CYS A 101 -11.91 -26.52 -6.87
CA CYS A 101 -11.59 -27.54 -7.86
C CYS A 101 -10.19 -27.33 -8.44
N VAL A 102 -9.58 -28.42 -8.91
CA VAL A 102 -8.22 -28.39 -9.51
C VAL A 102 -8.17 -27.61 -10.83
N ASP A 103 -9.32 -27.30 -11.41
CA ASP A 103 -9.47 -26.49 -12.62
C ASP A 103 -9.63 -24.98 -12.34
N GLU A 104 -9.43 -24.57 -11.08
CA GLU A 104 -9.64 -23.20 -10.55
C GLU A 104 -11.10 -22.81 -10.33
N SER A 105 -12.05 -23.73 -10.53
CA SER A 105 -13.46 -23.42 -10.23
C SER A 105 -13.65 -23.26 -8.72
N GLN A 106 -14.17 -22.10 -8.35
CA GLN A 106 -14.66 -21.79 -7.04
C GLN A 106 -16.17 -22.03 -7.05
N ILE A 107 -16.66 -22.96 -6.23
CA ILE A 107 -18.05 -23.38 -6.26
C ILE A 107 -18.66 -23.23 -4.88
N LYS A 108 -19.84 -22.65 -4.80
CA LYS A 108 -20.68 -22.60 -3.60
C LYS A 108 -22.01 -23.27 -3.89
N LEU A 109 -22.30 -24.33 -3.16
CA LEU A 109 -23.55 -25.07 -3.19
C LEU A 109 -24.46 -24.57 -2.07
N ASN A 110 -25.69 -24.20 -2.43
CA ASN A 110 -26.75 -23.85 -1.49
C ASN A 110 -27.58 -25.09 -1.10
N GLU A 111 -28.68 -24.91 -0.38
CA GLU A 111 -29.49 -26.03 0.12
C GLU A 111 -30.07 -26.90 -1.00
N ASN A 112 -30.31 -28.18 -0.69
CA ASN A 112 -30.94 -29.15 -1.61
C ASN A 112 -30.23 -29.26 -2.97
N THR A 113 -28.91 -29.13 -2.97
CA THR A 113 -28.10 -29.12 -4.19
C THR A 113 -27.38 -30.43 -4.35
N ILE A 114 -27.45 -31.01 -5.54
CA ILE A 114 -26.69 -32.22 -5.90
C ILE A 114 -25.78 -31.89 -7.08
N LEU A 115 -24.48 -31.79 -6.82
CA LEU A 115 -23.44 -31.57 -7.81
C LEU A 115 -22.67 -32.87 -8.05
N VAL A 116 -22.52 -33.28 -9.30
CA VAL A 116 -21.68 -34.40 -9.71
C VAL A 116 -20.46 -33.87 -10.48
N LEU A 117 -19.27 -34.15 -9.98
CA LEU A 117 -18.00 -33.79 -10.61
C LEU A 117 -17.62 -34.86 -11.64
N LYS A 118 -18.37 -34.98 -12.75
CA LYS A 118 -18.16 -36.05 -13.74
C LYS A 118 -16.72 -36.11 -14.22
N ARG A 119 -16.11 -34.94 -14.48
CA ARG A 119 -14.74 -34.85 -14.96
C ARG A 119 -14.17 -33.47 -14.68
N VAL A 120 -12.95 -33.36 -14.16
CA VAL A 120 -12.34 -32.06 -13.85
C VAL A 120 -10.95 -31.94 -14.47
N ALA A 121 -10.75 -30.94 -15.32
CA ALA A 121 -9.50 -30.73 -16.04
C ALA A 121 -8.48 -29.95 -15.19
N SER A 122 -7.35 -30.57 -14.84
CA SER A 122 -6.37 -29.93 -13.96
C SER A 122 -5.78 -28.63 -14.54
N SER A 123 -5.61 -27.62 -13.69
CA SER A 123 -4.94 -26.38 -14.03
C SER A 123 -3.45 -26.42 -13.63
N PRO A 124 -2.51 -26.11 -14.55
CA PRO A 124 -1.09 -25.97 -14.22
C PRO A 124 -0.82 -24.84 -13.21
N ARG A 125 -1.70 -23.83 -13.15
CA ARG A 125 -1.56 -22.63 -12.34
C ARG A 125 -1.82 -22.88 -10.84
N LEU A 126 -2.51 -23.95 -10.45
CA LEU A 126 -2.74 -24.30 -9.04
C LEU A 126 -1.60 -25.15 -8.42
N ARG A 127 -0.60 -25.56 -9.22
CA ARG A 127 0.55 -26.35 -8.78
C ARG A 127 1.51 -25.64 -7.82
N LEU A 128 1.29 -24.35 -7.53
CA LEU A 128 2.10 -23.51 -6.63
C LEU A 128 1.76 -23.69 -5.13
N ILE A 129 0.75 -24.50 -4.80
CA ILE A 129 0.34 -24.80 -3.43
C ILE A 129 0.62 -26.30 -3.20
N ASP A 130 1.62 -26.64 -2.40
CA ASP A 130 2.12 -28.01 -2.15
C ASP A 130 1.10 -29.01 -1.53
N ALA A 131 -0.19 -28.66 -1.48
CA ALA A 131 -1.25 -29.43 -0.84
C ALA A 131 -2.15 -30.24 -1.82
N ILE A 132 -1.78 -30.32 -3.11
CA ILE A 132 -2.56 -31.05 -4.13
C ILE A 132 -1.65 -32.10 -4.79
N PRO A 133 -1.75 -33.39 -4.42
CA PRO A 133 -0.93 -34.46 -4.99
C PRO A 133 -1.11 -34.55 -6.51
N SER A 134 0.01 -34.60 -7.23
CA SER A 134 0.04 -34.72 -8.69
C SER A 134 -0.23 -36.16 -9.14
N ALA A 135 -1.42 -36.42 -9.69
CA ALA A 135 -1.67 -37.64 -10.46
C ALA A 135 -2.57 -37.37 -11.68
N LEU A 136 -1.96 -37.53 -12.86
CA LEU A 136 -2.48 -38.02 -14.15
C LEU A 136 -3.45 -37.19 -15.03
N GLU A 137 -3.12 -37.29 -16.32
CA GLU A 137 -3.80 -36.99 -17.60
C GLU A 137 -4.57 -35.68 -17.82
N SER A 138 -4.18 -34.97 -18.88
CA SER A 138 -4.83 -33.73 -19.34
C SER A 138 -6.17 -34.04 -20.00
N VAL A 139 -7.22 -34.09 -19.19
CA VAL A 139 -8.60 -34.04 -19.68
C VAL A 139 -8.83 -32.71 -20.43
N PRO A 140 -9.43 -32.70 -21.64
CA PRO A 140 -9.55 -31.47 -22.45
C PRO A 140 -10.64 -30.47 -22.00
N ARG A 141 -11.62 -30.90 -21.19
CA ARG A 141 -12.70 -30.05 -20.64
C ARG A 141 -13.25 -30.59 -19.31
N SER A 142 -13.59 -29.69 -18.40
CA SER A 142 -14.32 -30.00 -17.15
C SER A 142 -15.81 -30.16 -17.44
N ILE A 143 -16.44 -31.16 -16.82
CA ILE A 143 -17.87 -31.48 -16.98
C ILE A 143 -18.47 -31.65 -15.60
N TYR A 144 -19.37 -30.75 -15.22
CA TYR A 144 -20.12 -30.81 -13.98
C TYR A 144 -21.59 -31.05 -14.29
N GLN A 145 -22.30 -31.76 -13.42
CA GLN A 145 -23.73 -31.98 -13.54
C GLN A 145 -24.44 -31.53 -12.27
N VAL A 146 -25.45 -30.68 -12.41
CA VAL A 146 -26.29 -30.22 -11.30
C VAL A 146 -27.69 -30.78 -11.49
N LEU A 147 -28.06 -31.73 -10.62
CA LEU A 147 -29.34 -32.42 -10.75
C LEU A 147 -30.49 -31.61 -10.13
N GLN A 148 -30.20 -30.86 -9.08
CA GLN A 148 -31.16 -30.07 -8.32
C GLN A 148 -30.41 -29.01 -7.50
N GLY A 149 -31.09 -27.93 -7.13
CA GLY A 149 -30.65 -26.96 -6.11
C GLY A 149 -30.09 -25.69 -6.71
N GLU A 150 -29.23 -24.99 -5.96
CA GLU A 150 -28.65 -23.72 -6.38
C GLU A 150 -27.13 -23.73 -6.18
N MET A 151 -26.43 -23.25 -7.20
CA MET A 151 -24.97 -23.23 -7.24
C MET A 151 -24.49 -21.87 -7.75
N TRP A 152 -23.55 -21.26 -7.05
CA TRP A 152 -22.70 -20.20 -7.58
C TRP A 152 -21.38 -20.83 -8.04
N LEU A 153 -20.93 -20.47 -9.23
CA LEU A 153 -19.65 -20.92 -9.76
C LEU A 153 -18.90 -19.75 -10.38
N ARG A 154 -17.59 -19.71 -10.13
CA ARG A 154 -16.65 -18.79 -10.77
C ARG A 154 -15.43 -19.53 -11.28
N ASN A 155 -15.02 -19.22 -12.50
CA ASN A 155 -13.72 -19.61 -13.05
C ASN A 155 -13.16 -18.49 -13.94
N ASN A 156 -11.98 -17.98 -13.61
CA ASN A 156 -11.40 -16.79 -14.27
C ASN A 156 -10.55 -17.13 -15.51
N LYS A 157 -10.42 -18.41 -15.90
CA LYS A 157 -9.56 -18.78 -17.02
C LYS A 157 -10.23 -18.40 -18.35
N GLU A 158 -9.59 -17.52 -19.13
CA GLU A 158 -10.08 -17.06 -20.46
C GLU A 158 -10.37 -18.22 -21.43
N ASN A 159 -9.60 -19.31 -21.34
CA ASN A 159 -9.75 -20.53 -22.13
C ASN A 159 -10.25 -21.72 -21.30
N PHE A 160 -11.13 -21.47 -20.32
CA PHE A 160 -11.82 -22.52 -19.58
C PHE A 160 -12.77 -23.25 -20.53
N ARG A 161 -12.53 -24.54 -20.76
CA ARG A 161 -13.46 -25.41 -21.49
C ARG A 161 -14.29 -26.17 -20.46
N PHE A 162 -15.56 -25.78 -20.37
CA PHE A 162 -16.45 -26.25 -19.33
C PHE A 162 -17.85 -26.49 -19.86
N GLU A 163 -18.43 -27.60 -19.42
CA GLU A 163 -19.81 -27.98 -19.68
C GLU A 163 -20.51 -28.21 -18.35
N LEU A 164 -21.70 -27.61 -18.22
CA LEU A 164 -22.57 -27.78 -17.08
C LEU A 164 -23.88 -28.39 -17.55
N GLU A 165 -24.18 -29.58 -17.06
CA GLU A 165 -25.39 -30.31 -17.41
C GLU A 165 -26.46 -30.15 -16.33
N THR A 166 -27.67 -29.78 -16.72
CA THR A 166 -28.88 -29.85 -15.86
C THR A 166 -29.94 -30.72 -16.54
N PRO A 167 -31.06 -31.07 -15.85
CA PRO A 167 -32.14 -31.82 -16.48
C PRO A 167 -32.79 -31.14 -17.69
N ALA A 168 -32.70 -29.81 -17.82
CA ALA A 168 -33.36 -29.06 -18.90
C ALA A 168 -32.41 -28.52 -19.98
N VAL A 169 -31.12 -28.33 -19.68
CA VAL A 169 -30.19 -27.65 -20.59
C VAL A 169 -28.73 -28.00 -20.31
N THR A 170 -27.90 -27.90 -21.35
CA THR A 170 -26.44 -27.90 -21.22
C THR A 170 -25.94 -26.47 -21.38
N ALA A 171 -25.24 -25.97 -20.37
CA ALA A 171 -24.56 -24.70 -20.41
C ALA A 171 -23.11 -24.90 -20.88
N THR A 172 -22.74 -24.27 -21.99
CA THR A 172 -21.34 -24.17 -22.45
C THR A 172 -20.78 -22.81 -22.07
N ILE A 173 -19.59 -22.82 -21.48
CA ILE A 173 -19.09 -21.69 -20.69
C ILE A 173 -17.69 -21.29 -21.14
N ARG A 174 -17.41 -19.98 -21.18
CA ARG A 174 -16.07 -19.42 -21.40
C ARG A 174 -15.78 -18.28 -20.42
N GLY A 175 -14.93 -18.57 -19.42
CA GLY A 175 -14.42 -17.62 -18.41
C GLY A 175 -15.53 -16.84 -17.70
N THR A 176 -16.19 -17.44 -16.71
CA THR A 176 -17.56 -17.01 -16.34
C THR A 176 -17.82 -17.11 -14.84
N GLU A 177 -18.56 -16.13 -14.33
CA GLU A 177 -19.21 -16.14 -13.02
C GLU A 177 -20.73 -16.16 -13.24
N PHE A 178 -21.42 -17.12 -12.64
CA PHE A 178 -22.87 -17.23 -12.78
C PHE A 178 -23.51 -17.87 -11.54
N ASN A 179 -24.79 -17.55 -11.35
CA ASN A 179 -25.67 -18.28 -10.45
C ASN A 179 -26.53 -19.23 -11.26
N LEU A 180 -26.55 -20.50 -10.88
CA LEU A 180 -27.42 -21.52 -11.41
C LEU A 180 -28.46 -21.91 -10.37
N ARG A 181 -29.73 -22.03 -10.78
CA ARG A 181 -30.77 -22.68 -9.99
C ARG A 181 -31.50 -23.72 -10.83
N VAL A 182 -31.66 -24.91 -10.26
CA VAL A 182 -32.41 -26.05 -10.81
C VAL A 182 -33.51 -26.40 -9.83
N GLN A 183 -34.76 -26.15 -10.22
CA GLN A 183 -35.94 -26.48 -9.44
C GLN A 183 -36.19 -28.00 -9.43
N PRO A 184 -36.95 -28.54 -8.47
CA PRO A 184 -37.27 -29.98 -8.41
C PRO A 184 -37.97 -30.53 -9.65
N ASN A 185 -38.69 -29.69 -10.39
CA ASN A 185 -39.33 -30.05 -11.66
C ASN A 185 -38.38 -30.00 -12.87
N GLY A 186 -37.07 -29.77 -12.65
CA GLY A 186 -36.05 -29.65 -13.69
C GLY A 186 -35.94 -28.27 -14.32
N ALA A 187 -36.82 -27.31 -14.00
CA ALA A 187 -36.74 -25.95 -14.52
C ALA A 187 -35.40 -25.31 -14.09
N THR A 188 -34.67 -24.79 -15.07
CA THR A 188 -33.32 -24.26 -14.88
C THR A 188 -33.32 -22.77 -15.18
N SER A 189 -32.78 -21.97 -14.25
CA SER A 189 -32.49 -20.56 -14.45
C SER A 189 -31.01 -20.29 -14.21
N VAL A 190 -30.38 -19.54 -15.12
CA VAL A 190 -28.97 -19.17 -15.02
C VAL A 190 -28.83 -17.66 -15.15
N ILE A 191 -28.29 -17.01 -14.11
CA ILE A 191 -27.99 -15.58 -14.12
C ILE A 191 -26.50 -15.41 -14.36
N LEU A 192 -26.16 -14.75 -15.45
CA LEU A 192 -24.78 -14.46 -15.81
C LEU A 192 -24.31 -13.17 -15.13
N LEU A 193 -23.25 -13.26 -14.32
CA LEU A 193 -22.67 -12.11 -13.62
C LEU A 193 -21.48 -11.53 -14.38
N GLN A 194 -20.65 -12.38 -14.97
CA GLN A 194 -19.49 -11.99 -15.78
C GLN A 194 -19.14 -13.08 -16.79
N GLY A 195 -18.62 -12.72 -17.96
CA GLY A 195 -18.21 -13.65 -19.02
C GLY A 195 -19.26 -13.85 -20.10
N ASN A 196 -19.17 -14.96 -20.84
CA ASN A 196 -20.16 -15.36 -21.84
C ASN A 196 -20.65 -16.79 -21.55
N LEU A 197 -21.96 -17.00 -21.67
CA LEU A 197 -22.63 -18.27 -21.36
C LEU A 197 -23.67 -18.57 -22.43
N CYS A 198 -23.61 -19.73 -23.07
CA CYS A 198 -24.65 -20.19 -23.99
C CYS A 198 -25.36 -21.41 -23.41
N LEU A 199 -26.69 -21.32 -23.37
CA LEU A 199 -27.60 -22.37 -22.93
C LEU A 199 -28.11 -23.09 -24.17
N THR A 200 -27.85 -24.39 -24.27
CA THR A 200 -28.22 -25.20 -25.44
C THR A 200 -28.99 -26.43 -25.01
N ASN A 201 -30.11 -26.72 -25.66
CA ASN A 201 -30.80 -28.01 -25.59
C ASN A 201 -31.31 -28.42 -26.97
N SER A 202 -32.03 -29.55 -27.06
CA SER A 202 -32.55 -30.06 -28.33
C SER A 202 -33.61 -29.17 -29.00
N GLN A 203 -34.15 -28.17 -28.29
CA GLN A 203 -35.20 -27.28 -28.77
C GLN A 203 -34.67 -25.89 -29.20
N GLY A 204 -33.45 -25.52 -28.81
CA GLY A 204 -32.84 -24.25 -29.19
C GLY A 204 -31.61 -23.84 -28.38
N GLU A 205 -31.05 -22.68 -28.71
CA GLU A 205 -29.88 -22.09 -28.06
C GLU A 205 -30.11 -20.61 -27.74
N VAL A 206 -29.66 -20.17 -26.55
CA VAL A 206 -29.66 -18.76 -26.13
C VAL A 206 -28.34 -18.43 -25.45
N CYS A 207 -27.69 -17.36 -25.89
CA CYS A 207 -26.50 -16.81 -25.24
C CYS A 207 -26.84 -15.60 -24.36
N LEU A 208 -26.25 -15.57 -23.18
CA LEU A 208 -26.42 -14.54 -22.16
C LEU A 208 -25.19 -13.61 -22.15
N LEU A 209 -25.44 -12.34 -21.84
CA LEU A 209 -24.46 -11.31 -21.49
C LEU A 209 -24.50 -11.04 -19.98
N PRO A 210 -23.45 -10.42 -19.39
CA PRO A 210 -23.46 -10.03 -17.99
C PRO A 210 -24.70 -9.20 -17.59
N GLY A 211 -25.37 -9.59 -16.51
CA GLY A 211 -26.62 -8.97 -16.02
C GLY A 211 -27.91 -9.58 -16.57
N GLU A 212 -27.81 -10.62 -17.41
CA GLU A 212 -28.94 -11.32 -18.02
C GLU A 212 -29.19 -12.69 -17.39
N GLU A 213 -30.47 -13.11 -17.39
CA GLU A 213 -30.90 -14.44 -16.97
C GLU A 213 -31.40 -15.24 -18.17
N GLY A 214 -31.01 -16.51 -18.26
CA GLY A 214 -31.62 -17.49 -19.13
C GLY A 214 -32.47 -18.46 -18.32
N ILE A 215 -33.72 -18.68 -18.75
CA ILE A 215 -34.65 -19.61 -18.10
C ILE A 215 -35.08 -20.65 -19.12
N THR A 216 -35.23 -21.90 -18.67
CA THR A 216 -35.71 -22.99 -19.51
C THR A 216 -36.41 -24.06 -18.68
N PHE A 217 -37.42 -24.68 -19.25
CA PHE A 217 -38.13 -25.84 -18.70
C PHE A 217 -37.71 -27.10 -19.44
N PRO A 218 -37.79 -28.29 -18.84
CA PRO A 218 -37.56 -29.54 -19.56
C PRO A 218 -38.45 -29.63 -20.81
N GLY A 219 -37.83 -29.86 -21.96
CA GLY A 219 -38.54 -29.97 -23.25
C GLY A 219 -38.96 -28.64 -23.90
N GLN A 220 -38.54 -27.48 -23.38
CA GLN A 220 -38.77 -26.17 -24.01
C GLN A 220 -37.45 -25.51 -24.41
N ALA A 221 -37.48 -24.61 -25.40
CA ALA A 221 -36.30 -23.83 -25.77
C ALA A 221 -35.93 -22.82 -24.66
N PRO A 222 -34.63 -22.59 -24.40
CA PRO A 222 -34.21 -21.57 -23.44
C PRO A 222 -34.62 -20.17 -23.90
N VAL A 223 -34.97 -19.30 -22.96
CA VAL A 223 -35.35 -17.90 -23.21
C VAL A 223 -34.56 -16.95 -22.32
N LYS A 224 -34.33 -15.73 -22.81
CA LYS A 224 -33.53 -14.70 -22.14
C LYS A 224 -34.42 -13.63 -21.49
N ARG A 225 -34.06 -13.18 -20.30
CA ARG A 225 -34.69 -12.09 -19.54
C ARG A 225 -33.61 -11.16 -18.96
N LEU A 226 -33.79 -9.85 -19.09
CA LEU A 226 -32.92 -8.85 -18.47
C LEU A 226 -33.29 -8.71 -16.98
N LEU A 227 -32.35 -8.83 -16.04
CA LEU A 227 -32.72 -8.99 -14.62
C LEU A 227 -31.93 -8.21 -13.57
N VAL A 228 -30.71 -7.70 -13.84
CA VAL A 228 -29.90 -7.10 -12.75
C VAL A 228 -29.20 -5.80 -13.16
N GLN A 229 -29.31 -4.76 -12.31
CA GLN A 229 -28.41 -3.60 -12.36
C GLN A 229 -27.14 -3.92 -11.54
N PRO A 230 -25.94 -3.91 -12.15
CA PRO A 230 -24.68 -4.15 -11.44
C PRO A 230 -24.44 -3.22 -10.24
N SER A 231 -25.11 -2.06 -10.19
CA SER A 231 -25.06 -1.11 -9.07
C SER A 231 -25.61 -1.66 -7.75
N ASP A 232 -26.47 -2.68 -7.78
CA ASP A 232 -27.01 -3.33 -6.57
C ASP A 232 -26.00 -4.34 -5.97
N ALA A 233 -24.95 -4.69 -6.72
CA ALA A 233 -23.89 -5.61 -6.31
C ALA A 233 -22.67 -4.92 -5.72
N VAL A 234 -22.67 -3.59 -5.63
CA VAL A 234 -21.61 -2.81 -4.99
C VAL A 234 -21.69 -3.03 -3.48
N GLN A 235 -21.07 -4.10 -2.99
CA GLN A 235 -20.99 -4.42 -1.58
C GLN A 235 -19.78 -3.72 -0.98
N TRP A 236 -20.07 -2.59 -0.35
CA TRP A 236 -19.19 -1.96 0.61
C TRP A 236 -18.90 -2.95 1.74
N CYS A 237 -17.78 -2.79 2.47
CA CYS A 237 -17.40 -3.69 3.58
C CYS A 237 -18.45 -3.83 4.71
N LEU A 238 -19.60 -3.17 4.58
CA LEU A 238 -20.82 -3.57 5.23
C LEU A 238 -21.37 -4.79 4.47
N TYR A 239 -21.17 -5.97 5.05
CA TYR A 239 -22.22 -6.99 5.06
C TYR A 239 -23.56 -6.23 5.25
N TYR A 240 -24.69 -6.72 4.77
CA TYR A 240 -25.98 -6.13 5.15
C TYR A 240 -26.45 -6.75 6.49
N PRO A 241 -25.77 -6.73 7.67
CA PRO A 241 -26.54 -6.97 8.86
C PRO A 241 -27.36 -5.70 8.99
N GLY A 242 -28.61 -5.72 8.53
CA GLY A 242 -29.51 -4.64 8.88
C GLY A 242 -29.41 -4.47 10.39
N LEU A 243 -28.85 -3.34 10.81
CA LEU A 243 -28.60 -3.12 12.22
C LEU A 243 -29.98 -2.94 12.85
N ILE A 244 -30.37 -3.91 13.67
CA ILE A 244 -31.60 -3.86 14.42
C ILE A 244 -31.20 -3.92 15.88
N SER A 245 -31.37 -2.79 16.56
CA SER A 245 -31.35 -2.77 18.01
C SER A 245 -32.61 -3.47 18.51
N TYR A 246 -32.45 -4.45 19.40
CA TYR A 246 -33.59 -5.14 20.02
C TYR A 246 -34.47 -4.19 20.84
N ARG A 247 -33.94 -3.04 21.28
CA ARG A 247 -34.69 -2.00 22.00
C ARG A 247 -35.55 -1.10 21.12
N ASP A 248 -35.24 -1.04 19.82
CA ASP A 248 -36.07 -0.32 18.84
C ASP A 248 -37.21 -1.20 18.29
N LEU A 249 -37.37 -2.41 18.84
CA LEU A 249 -38.49 -3.32 18.60
C LEU A 249 -39.50 -3.16 19.75
N PRO A 250 -40.62 -2.42 19.61
CA PRO A 250 -41.63 -2.29 20.65
C PRO A 250 -42.42 -3.60 20.74
N LEU A 251 -42.02 -4.51 21.64
CA LEU A 251 -42.67 -5.81 21.79
C LEU A 251 -43.86 -5.75 22.77
N SER A 252 -44.01 -4.64 23.51
CA SER A 252 -45.01 -4.44 24.57
C SER A 252 -46.37 -3.84 24.16
N ASP A 253 -46.68 -3.62 22.87
CA ASP A 253 -47.99 -3.07 22.49
C ASP A 253 -49.14 -4.02 22.88
N LEU A 254 -49.85 -3.63 23.94
CA LEU A 254 -50.86 -4.42 24.63
C LEU A 254 -52.20 -3.68 24.60
N GLN A 255 -53.00 -3.97 23.58
CA GLN A 255 -54.45 -3.89 23.68
C GLN A 255 -55.00 -5.32 23.67
N ASP A 256 -54.90 -5.99 24.80
CA ASP A 256 -55.79 -7.11 25.11
C ASP A 256 -56.29 -6.91 26.54
N ASN A 257 -57.59 -6.66 26.67
CA ASN A 257 -58.29 -6.75 27.95
C ASN A 257 -58.04 -8.15 28.52
N LEU A 258 -57.63 -8.30 29.81
CA LEU A 258 -57.99 -9.40 30.76
C LEU A 258 -57.00 -9.52 31.96
N THR A 259 -57.45 -10.27 33.00
CA THR A 259 -56.86 -10.87 34.24
C THR A 259 -55.46 -10.51 34.81
N SER A 260 -55.26 -10.78 36.12
CA SER A 260 -54.04 -10.47 36.91
C SER A 260 -52.72 -11.04 36.34
N GLY A 261 -52.73 -12.23 35.73
CA GLY A 261 -51.57 -12.79 35.03
C GLY A 261 -51.15 -12.02 33.77
N ALA A 262 -52.11 -11.37 33.09
CA ALA A 262 -51.81 -10.53 31.93
C ALA A 262 -51.18 -9.18 32.33
N LYS A 263 -51.52 -8.64 33.51
CA LYS A 263 -50.84 -7.45 34.05
C LYS A 263 -49.35 -7.71 34.35
N LEU A 264 -49.02 -8.86 34.95
CA LEU A 264 -47.63 -9.26 35.19
C LEU A 264 -46.86 -9.43 33.89
N MET A 265 -47.47 -10.06 32.88
CA MET A 265 -46.87 -10.21 31.56
C MET A 265 -46.67 -8.85 30.86
N THR A 266 -47.62 -7.93 31.00
CA THR A 266 -47.52 -6.54 30.52
C THR A 266 -46.31 -5.83 31.13
N SER A 267 -46.17 -5.92 32.45
CA SER A 267 -45.02 -5.35 33.17
C SER A 267 -43.70 -5.99 32.75
N ALA A 268 -43.67 -7.30 32.49
CA ALA A 268 -42.47 -8.01 32.04
C ALA A 268 -42.02 -7.58 30.64
N TRP A 269 -42.94 -7.44 29.68
CA TRP A 269 -42.64 -6.90 28.35
C TRP A 269 -42.24 -5.43 28.40
N ALA A 270 -42.88 -4.62 29.24
CA ALA A 270 -42.47 -3.23 29.45
C ALA A 270 -41.07 -3.13 30.08
N ALA A 271 -40.73 -4.02 31.02
CA ALA A 271 -39.39 -4.11 31.60
C ALA A 271 -38.35 -4.54 30.54
N TYR A 272 -38.70 -5.43 29.63
CA TYR A 272 -37.86 -5.83 28.50
C TYR A 272 -37.58 -4.66 27.54
N ASP A 273 -38.63 -3.96 27.10
CA ASP A 273 -38.52 -2.81 26.20
C ASP A 273 -37.70 -1.67 26.85
N GLN A 274 -37.75 -1.55 28.19
CA GLN A 274 -36.94 -0.61 28.97
C GLN A 274 -35.52 -1.12 29.28
N GLY A 275 -35.14 -2.30 28.78
CA GLY A 275 -33.81 -2.89 28.93
C GLY A 275 -33.51 -3.50 30.31
N ARG A 276 -34.51 -3.62 31.18
CA ARG A 276 -34.38 -4.26 32.50
C ARG A 276 -34.56 -5.77 32.39
N LEU A 277 -33.61 -6.42 31.73
CA LEU A 277 -33.69 -7.84 31.37
C LEU A 277 -33.82 -8.77 32.57
N SER A 278 -33.11 -8.50 33.67
CA SER A 278 -33.21 -9.33 34.88
C SER A 278 -34.59 -9.28 35.51
N GLU A 279 -35.23 -8.10 35.53
CA GLU A 279 -36.59 -7.93 36.02
C GLU A 279 -37.60 -8.60 35.09
N ALA A 280 -37.47 -8.39 33.78
CA ALA A 280 -38.31 -9.03 32.77
C ALA A 280 -38.21 -10.57 32.84
N GLN A 281 -37.00 -11.09 33.05
CA GLN A 281 -36.74 -12.52 33.23
C GLN A 281 -37.43 -13.06 34.49
N GLN A 282 -37.24 -12.41 35.65
CA GLN A 282 -37.86 -12.82 36.91
C GLN A 282 -39.39 -12.84 36.82
N LEU A 283 -39.97 -11.81 36.20
CA LEU A 283 -41.42 -11.73 36.00
C LEU A 283 -41.92 -12.83 35.05
N ALA A 284 -41.22 -13.11 33.95
CA ALA A 284 -41.57 -14.17 33.02
C ALA A 284 -41.46 -15.56 33.66
N GLU A 285 -40.40 -15.81 34.44
CA GLU A 285 -40.20 -17.05 35.19
C GLU A 285 -41.28 -17.24 36.26
N HIS A 286 -41.69 -16.17 36.95
CA HIS A 286 -42.79 -16.23 37.92
C HIS A 286 -44.13 -16.59 37.26
N VAL A 287 -44.40 -16.05 36.06
CA VAL A 287 -45.59 -16.43 35.28
C VAL A 287 -45.53 -17.91 34.88
N LEU A 288 -44.36 -18.43 34.49
CA LEU A 288 -44.19 -19.84 34.15
C LEU A 288 -44.31 -20.79 35.34
N GLN A 289 -44.02 -20.34 36.56
CA GLN A 289 -44.28 -21.11 37.79
C GLN A 289 -45.78 -21.29 38.06
N GLN A 290 -46.60 -20.30 37.69
CA GLN A 290 -48.06 -20.34 37.88
C GLN A 290 -48.77 -21.04 36.71
N VAL A 291 -48.30 -20.80 35.49
CA VAL A 291 -48.84 -21.37 34.25
C VAL A 291 -47.68 -21.95 33.43
N PRO A 292 -47.37 -23.24 33.62
CA PRO A 292 -46.38 -23.94 32.80
C PRO A 292 -46.74 -23.79 31.31
N GLU A 293 -45.75 -23.50 30.48
CA GLU A 293 -45.89 -23.33 29.01
C GLU A 293 -46.69 -22.11 28.52
N GLN A 294 -46.85 -21.06 29.34
CA GLN A 294 -47.46 -19.81 28.89
C GLN A 294 -46.71 -19.22 27.66
N PRO A 295 -47.36 -19.05 26.49
CA PRO A 295 -46.71 -18.69 25.22
C PRO A 295 -45.92 -17.37 25.22
N LEU A 296 -46.47 -16.31 25.82
CA LEU A 296 -45.85 -14.98 25.87
C LEU A 296 -44.62 -14.95 26.79
N ALA A 297 -44.63 -15.69 27.89
CA ALA A 297 -43.53 -15.80 28.83
C ALA A 297 -42.36 -16.58 28.21
N LEU A 298 -42.65 -17.70 27.53
CA LEU A 298 -41.64 -18.43 26.75
C LEU A 298 -41.05 -17.56 25.63
N THR A 299 -41.90 -16.82 24.91
CA THR A 299 -41.47 -15.90 23.86
C THR A 299 -40.57 -14.80 24.43
N LEU A 300 -40.94 -14.19 25.56
CA LEU A 300 -40.13 -13.16 26.22
C LEU A 300 -38.76 -13.70 26.67
N LEU A 301 -38.72 -14.87 27.29
CA LEU A 301 -37.44 -15.51 27.65
C LEU A 301 -36.59 -15.83 26.41
N GLY A 302 -37.21 -16.19 25.29
CA GLY A 302 -36.54 -16.36 24.01
C GLY A 302 -35.87 -15.06 23.53
N TRP A 303 -36.60 -13.93 23.59
CA TRP A 303 -36.07 -12.60 23.26
C TRP A 303 -34.95 -12.13 24.20
N ILE A 304 -35.05 -12.41 25.50
CA ILE A 304 -33.98 -12.15 26.47
C ILE A 304 -32.72 -12.95 26.11
N ASN A 305 -32.87 -14.21 25.71
CA ASN A 305 -31.74 -15.02 25.26
C ASN A 305 -31.14 -14.52 23.92
N LEU A 306 -31.96 -14.03 22.98
CA LEU A 306 -31.45 -13.39 21.76
C LEU A 306 -30.63 -12.13 22.08
N GLN A 307 -31.11 -11.31 23.00
CA GLN A 307 -30.42 -10.10 23.42
C GLN A 307 -29.13 -10.39 24.21
N ASN A 308 -29.09 -11.51 24.92
CA ASN A 308 -27.89 -12.02 25.59
C ASN A 308 -26.94 -12.79 24.66
N HIS A 309 -27.13 -12.74 23.34
CA HIS A 309 -26.34 -13.44 22.32
C HIS A 309 -26.30 -14.97 22.50
N ARG A 310 -27.42 -15.57 22.92
CA ARG A 310 -27.60 -17.02 23.08
C ARG A 310 -28.69 -17.56 22.15
N PRO A 311 -28.46 -17.57 20.83
CA PRO A 311 -29.51 -17.88 19.86
C PRO A 311 -29.94 -19.35 19.88
N GLN A 312 -29.11 -20.28 20.38
CA GLN A 312 -29.51 -21.68 20.60
C GLN A 312 -30.51 -21.81 21.76
N GLU A 313 -30.24 -21.18 22.90
CA GLU A 313 -31.14 -21.17 24.06
C GLU A 313 -32.46 -20.47 23.71
N ALA A 314 -32.39 -19.37 22.96
CA ALA A 314 -33.56 -18.67 22.45
C ALA A 314 -34.42 -19.55 21.52
N ALA A 315 -33.80 -20.22 20.55
CA ALA A 315 -34.51 -21.10 19.62
C ALA A 315 -35.27 -22.21 20.35
N ALA A 316 -34.63 -22.85 21.34
CA ALA A 316 -35.26 -23.90 22.13
C ALA A 316 -36.48 -23.41 22.93
N LEU A 317 -36.50 -22.15 23.35
CA LEU A 317 -37.65 -21.54 24.02
C LEU A 317 -38.77 -21.22 23.04
N PHE A 318 -38.45 -20.65 21.87
CA PHE A 318 -39.46 -20.35 20.86
C PHE A 318 -40.09 -21.60 20.24
N GLU A 319 -39.36 -22.70 20.15
CA GLU A 319 -39.85 -23.99 19.62
C GLU A 319 -40.89 -24.65 20.56
N LYS A 320 -40.92 -24.29 21.85
CA LYS A 320 -41.94 -24.76 22.81
C LYS A 320 -43.30 -24.07 22.67
N VAL A 321 -43.38 -23.01 21.87
CA VAL A 321 -44.61 -22.22 21.72
C VAL A 321 -45.52 -22.85 20.67
N SER A 322 -46.66 -23.41 21.10
CA SER A 322 -47.60 -24.15 20.24
C SER A 322 -48.41 -23.27 19.27
N SER A 323 -48.58 -21.98 19.56
CA SER A 323 -49.27 -21.00 18.70
C SER A 323 -48.46 -19.71 18.63
N PRO A 324 -47.45 -19.63 17.74
CA PRO A 324 -46.56 -18.48 17.66
C PRO A 324 -47.27 -17.25 17.08
N ASP A 325 -47.28 -16.16 17.84
CA ASP A 325 -47.68 -14.85 17.35
C ASP A 325 -46.57 -14.20 16.50
N TRP A 326 -46.78 -12.97 16.04
CA TRP A 326 -45.80 -12.24 15.25
C TRP A 326 -44.46 -12.02 15.99
N ARG A 327 -44.48 -11.86 17.33
CA ARG A 327 -43.26 -11.69 18.15
C ARG A 327 -42.45 -12.97 18.20
N CYS A 328 -43.12 -14.10 18.40
CA CYS A 328 -42.48 -15.42 18.37
C CYS A 328 -41.94 -15.74 16.97
N LEU A 329 -42.69 -15.48 15.90
CA LEU A 329 -42.24 -15.71 14.52
C LEU A 329 -40.96 -14.91 14.19
N ILE A 330 -40.92 -13.62 14.54
CA ILE A 330 -39.74 -12.79 14.36
C ILE A 330 -38.58 -13.35 15.20
N GLY A 331 -38.82 -13.67 16.47
CA GLY A 331 -37.82 -14.25 17.37
C GLY A 331 -37.23 -15.56 16.84
N GLN A 332 -38.07 -16.50 16.38
CA GLN A 332 -37.63 -17.75 15.75
C GLN A 332 -36.78 -17.49 14.51
N SER A 333 -37.21 -16.55 13.66
CA SER A 333 -36.50 -16.19 12.43
C SER A 333 -35.15 -15.54 12.74
N LEU A 334 -35.09 -14.63 13.71
CA LEU A 334 -33.85 -14.01 14.19
C LEU A 334 -32.92 -15.04 14.86
N ALA A 335 -33.45 -15.98 15.64
CA ALA A 335 -32.66 -17.05 16.25
C ALA A 335 -32.02 -17.95 15.18
N ARG A 336 -32.77 -18.33 14.14
CA ARG A 336 -32.21 -19.05 12.98
C ARG A 336 -31.16 -18.24 12.25
N TYR A 337 -31.44 -16.96 12.02
CA TYR A 337 -30.50 -16.04 11.37
C TYR A 337 -29.18 -15.95 12.16
N ARG A 338 -29.24 -15.73 13.48
CA ARG A 338 -28.08 -15.63 14.37
C ARG A 338 -27.32 -16.95 14.54
N ARG A 339 -27.97 -18.09 14.29
CA ARG A 339 -27.30 -19.41 14.15
C ARG A 339 -26.65 -19.61 12.78
N GLY A 340 -26.62 -18.56 11.96
CA GLY A 340 -25.99 -18.54 10.65
C GLY A 340 -26.87 -19.09 9.53
N ASP A 341 -28.19 -19.20 9.68
CA ASP A 341 -29.12 -19.68 8.63
C ASP A 341 -30.05 -18.56 8.12
N PRO A 342 -29.53 -17.59 7.32
CA PRO A 342 -30.34 -16.48 6.81
C PRO A 342 -31.43 -16.91 5.81
N VAL A 343 -31.19 -17.98 5.04
CA VAL A 343 -32.17 -18.49 4.08
C VAL A 343 -33.30 -19.19 4.79
N GLY A 344 -33.00 -20.04 5.77
CA GLY A 344 -34.02 -20.66 6.60
C GLY A 344 -34.79 -19.65 7.44
N ALA A 345 -34.14 -18.59 7.94
CA ALA A 345 -34.80 -17.47 8.60
C ALA A 345 -35.79 -16.75 7.67
N TYR A 346 -35.36 -16.39 6.46
CA TYR A 346 -36.23 -15.76 5.46
C TYR A 346 -37.43 -16.65 5.09
N LYS A 347 -37.20 -17.94 4.84
CA LYS A 347 -38.28 -18.89 4.51
C LYS A 347 -39.27 -19.04 5.66
N LEU A 348 -38.76 -19.23 6.88
CA LEU A 348 -39.59 -19.35 8.08
C LEU A 348 -40.46 -18.11 8.25
N PHE A 349 -39.87 -16.92 8.14
CA PHE A 349 -40.59 -15.66 8.25
C PHE A 349 -41.60 -15.46 7.12
N ASP A 350 -41.22 -15.68 5.86
CA ASP A 350 -42.08 -15.46 4.70
C ASP A 350 -43.27 -16.42 4.66
N GLN A 351 -43.11 -17.65 5.16
CA GLN A 351 -44.20 -18.61 5.29
C GLN A 351 -45.09 -18.27 6.49
N GLY A 352 -44.49 -18.04 7.66
CA GLY A 352 -45.22 -17.80 8.91
C GLY A 352 -46.04 -16.51 8.89
N ARG A 353 -45.57 -15.47 8.20
CA ARG A 353 -46.28 -14.17 8.16
C ARG A 353 -47.60 -14.22 7.39
N ARG A 354 -47.80 -15.19 6.48
CA ARG A 354 -49.00 -15.28 5.61
C ARG A 354 -50.29 -15.55 6.39
N GLY A 355 -50.17 -16.15 7.58
CA GLY A 355 -51.30 -16.41 8.48
C GLY A 355 -51.50 -15.34 9.56
N LEU A 356 -50.71 -14.27 9.57
CA LEU A 356 -50.75 -13.21 10.58
C LEU A 356 -51.38 -11.91 10.03
N PRO A 357 -52.04 -11.10 10.87
CA PRO A 357 -52.57 -9.79 10.45
C PRO A 357 -51.46 -8.87 9.93
N PRO A 358 -51.71 -8.07 8.87
CA PRO A 358 -50.73 -7.13 8.35
C PRO A 358 -50.40 -6.06 9.41
N SER A 359 -49.11 -5.84 9.63
CA SER A 359 -48.58 -4.81 10.54
C SER A 359 -47.40 -4.11 9.88
N PRO A 360 -47.23 -2.78 10.06
CA PRO A 360 -46.04 -2.06 9.61
C PRO A 360 -44.75 -2.74 10.06
N PHE A 361 -44.74 -3.30 11.26
CA PHE A 361 -43.57 -3.96 11.83
C PHE A 361 -43.22 -5.27 11.12
N LEU A 362 -44.23 -6.09 10.80
CA LEU A 362 -44.05 -7.31 9.99
C LEU A 362 -43.54 -6.96 8.57
N ALA A 363 -43.98 -5.84 8.00
CA ALA A 363 -43.50 -5.36 6.71
C ALA A 363 -42.02 -4.92 6.76
N VAL A 364 -41.59 -4.24 7.83
CA VAL A 364 -40.16 -3.91 8.02
C VAL A 364 -39.31 -5.16 8.19
N MET A 365 -39.76 -6.12 9.00
CA MET A 365 -39.04 -7.38 9.18
C MET A 365 -39.02 -8.20 7.89
N SER A 366 -40.07 -8.13 7.05
CA SER A 366 -40.06 -8.69 5.69
C SER A 366 -38.96 -8.05 4.84
N GLY A 367 -38.88 -6.72 4.82
CA GLY A 367 -37.82 -5.99 4.14
C GLY A 367 -36.43 -6.37 4.67
N TYR A 368 -36.28 -6.50 5.99
CA TYR A 368 -35.04 -6.94 6.64
C TYR A 368 -34.61 -8.34 6.19
N PHE A 369 -35.43 -9.37 6.35
CA PHE A 369 -35.06 -10.74 5.97
C PHE A 369 -34.87 -10.89 4.46
N THR A 370 -35.59 -10.11 3.66
CA THR A 370 -35.41 -10.02 2.20
C THR A 370 -34.04 -9.44 1.85
N LEU A 371 -33.59 -8.42 2.59
CA LEU A 371 -32.24 -7.85 2.45
C LEU A 371 -31.16 -8.88 2.80
N MET A 372 -31.36 -9.67 3.86
CA MET A 372 -30.40 -10.70 4.33
C MET A 372 -30.14 -11.81 3.31
N VAL A 373 -31.07 -12.05 2.39
CA VAL A 373 -30.91 -13.03 1.30
C VAL A 373 -30.46 -12.39 -0.02
N GLY A 374 -30.04 -11.11 0.01
CA GLY A 374 -29.44 -10.40 -1.12
C GLY A 374 -30.43 -9.77 -2.08
N LYS A 375 -31.72 -9.70 -1.73
CA LYS A 375 -32.77 -9.11 -2.58
C LYS A 375 -32.97 -7.62 -2.28
N ALA A 376 -31.91 -6.82 -2.44
CA ALA A 376 -31.89 -5.40 -2.04
C ALA A 376 -33.00 -4.56 -2.70
N SER A 377 -33.25 -4.74 -4.00
CA SER A 377 -34.31 -4.03 -4.73
C SER A 377 -35.75 -4.39 -4.27
N GLU A 378 -35.99 -5.63 -3.81
CA GLU A 378 -37.27 -6.02 -3.20
C GLU A 378 -37.39 -5.39 -1.80
N ALA A 379 -36.36 -5.54 -0.98
CA ALA A 379 -36.30 -4.97 0.36
C ALA A 379 -36.48 -3.44 0.36
N GLN A 380 -35.82 -2.73 -0.54
CA GLN A 380 -35.91 -1.28 -0.65
C GLN A 380 -37.35 -0.82 -0.97
N ARG A 381 -38.07 -1.54 -1.84
CA ARG A 381 -39.48 -1.23 -2.16
C ARG A 381 -40.39 -1.46 -0.95
N GLU A 382 -40.22 -2.58 -0.25
CA GLU A 382 -41.01 -2.88 0.95
C GLU A 382 -40.76 -1.86 2.07
N LEU A 383 -39.49 -1.52 2.32
CA LEU A 383 -39.11 -0.56 3.35
C LEU A 383 -39.57 0.87 3.02
N ALA A 384 -39.51 1.27 1.75
CA ALA A 384 -40.00 2.58 1.31
C ALA A 384 -41.52 2.71 1.50
N ALA A 385 -42.28 1.64 1.31
CA ALA A 385 -43.72 1.64 1.59
C ALA A 385 -44.00 1.90 3.07
N VAL A 386 -43.23 1.28 3.98
CA VAL A 386 -43.36 1.56 5.43
C VAL A 386 -42.91 2.98 5.77
N ALA A 387 -41.81 3.47 5.18
CA ALA A 387 -41.27 4.80 5.49
C ALA A 387 -42.28 5.95 5.26
N ASN A 388 -43.26 5.75 4.38
CA ASN A 388 -44.33 6.72 4.07
C ASN A 388 -45.53 6.68 5.03
N LEU A 389 -45.54 5.79 6.02
CA LEU A 389 -46.59 5.71 7.04
C LEU A 389 -46.41 6.80 8.13
N PRO A 390 -47.45 7.07 8.95
CA PRO A 390 -47.34 7.96 10.10
C PRO A 390 -46.19 7.57 11.05
N PRO A 391 -45.55 8.55 11.74
CA PRO A 391 -44.41 8.29 12.61
C PRO A 391 -44.67 7.16 13.63
N SER A 392 -43.81 6.16 13.61
CA SER A 392 -43.85 5.00 14.51
C SER A 392 -42.46 4.36 14.59
N PRO A 393 -42.17 3.50 15.59
CA PRO A 393 -40.89 2.79 15.66
C PRO A 393 -40.57 1.97 14.40
N ALA A 394 -41.59 1.38 13.77
CA ALA A 394 -41.44 0.69 12.48
C ALA A 394 -40.93 1.62 11.37
N VAL A 395 -41.44 2.86 11.31
CA VAL A 395 -40.96 3.86 10.33
C VAL A 395 -39.50 4.23 10.58
N VAL A 396 -39.09 4.43 11.84
CA VAL A 396 -37.69 4.74 12.20
C VAL A 396 -36.76 3.60 11.78
N LEU A 397 -37.16 2.34 12.02
CA LEU A 397 -36.44 1.16 11.59
C LEU A 397 -36.35 1.06 10.07
N ALA A 398 -37.47 1.28 9.36
CA ALA A 398 -37.51 1.27 7.89
C ALA A 398 -36.55 2.30 7.28
N ARG A 399 -36.58 3.54 7.79
CA ARG A 399 -35.68 4.62 7.35
C ARG A 399 -34.23 4.34 7.66
N SER A 400 -33.95 3.73 8.81
CA SER A 400 -32.59 3.34 9.19
C SER A 400 -32.03 2.27 8.25
N LEU A 401 -32.83 1.28 7.86
CA LEU A 401 -32.46 0.26 6.87
C LEU A 401 -32.32 0.85 5.46
N LEU A 402 -33.21 1.77 5.05
CA LEU A 402 -33.08 2.49 3.77
C LEU A 402 -31.80 3.33 3.71
N ALA A 403 -31.46 4.04 4.79
CA ALA A 403 -30.21 4.78 4.88
C ALA A 403 -29.00 3.87 4.70
N GLN A 404 -28.99 2.68 5.31
CA GLN A 404 -27.93 1.68 5.13
C GLN A 404 -27.85 1.18 3.68
N ILE A 405 -28.99 0.87 3.04
CA ILE A 405 -29.04 0.52 1.61
C ILE A 405 -28.44 1.64 0.76
N HIS A 406 -28.79 2.89 1.05
CA HIS A 406 -28.26 4.05 0.32
C HIS A 406 -26.76 4.28 0.56
N ILE A 407 -26.23 4.02 1.76
CA ILE A 407 -24.77 4.05 2.02
C ILE A 407 -24.09 3.02 1.11
N VAL A 408 -24.58 1.78 1.08
CA VAL A 408 -23.99 0.71 0.26
C VAL A 408 -24.08 1.03 -1.25
N GLN A 409 -25.18 1.66 -1.68
CA GLN A 409 -25.34 2.16 -3.05
C GLN A 409 -24.52 3.44 -3.35
N ASN A 410 -23.75 3.96 -2.38
CA ASN A 410 -23.03 5.24 -2.42
C ASN A 410 -23.93 6.46 -2.72
N ARG A 411 -25.21 6.41 -2.36
CA ARG A 411 -26.16 7.52 -2.46
C ARG A 411 -26.15 8.31 -1.15
N LYS A 412 -25.03 8.96 -0.86
CA LYS A 412 -24.75 9.61 0.44
C LYS A 412 -25.81 10.64 0.84
N ASP A 413 -26.30 11.44 -0.11
CA ASP A 413 -27.33 12.45 0.16
C ASP A 413 -28.69 11.83 0.50
N ALA A 414 -29.08 10.76 -0.22
CA ALA A 414 -30.30 10.02 0.10
C ALA A 414 -30.20 9.32 1.46
N ALA A 415 -29.04 8.74 1.77
CA ALA A 415 -28.78 8.17 3.09
C ALA A 415 -28.87 9.21 4.20
N LEU A 416 -28.35 10.42 3.97
CA LEU A 416 -28.45 11.53 4.91
C LEU A 416 -29.89 11.99 5.11
N ALA A 417 -30.68 12.10 4.03
CA ALA A 417 -32.09 12.45 4.12
C ALA A 417 -32.87 11.44 4.99
N GLU A 418 -32.70 10.13 4.75
CA GLU A 418 -33.36 9.08 5.53
C GLU A 418 -32.92 9.09 7.00
N ALA A 419 -31.63 9.23 7.27
CA ALA A 419 -31.11 9.28 8.63
C ALA A 419 -31.57 10.54 9.39
N CYS A 420 -31.65 11.69 8.71
CA CYS A 420 -32.19 12.93 9.29
C CYS A 420 -33.67 12.77 9.66
N GLN A 421 -34.47 12.12 8.80
CA GLN A 421 -35.89 11.88 9.09
C GLN A 421 -36.07 10.86 10.22
N ALA A 422 -35.30 9.78 10.25
CA ALA A 422 -35.30 8.82 11.37
C ALA A 422 -34.99 9.50 12.71
N LEU A 423 -33.97 10.37 12.73
CA LEU A 423 -33.57 11.09 13.95
C LEU A 423 -34.57 12.18 14.35
N ALA A 424 -35.20 12.86 13.41
CA ALA A 424 -36.23 13.86 13.69
C ALA A 424 -37.48 13.23 14.31
N GLN A 425 -37.86 12.03 13.86
CA GLN A 425 -39.02 11.29 14.39
C GLN A 425 -38.74 10.68 15.76
N ALA A 426 -37.53 10.17 16.01
CA ALA A 426 -37.14 9.59 17.28
C ALA A 426 -35.74 10.05 17.72
N PRO A 427 -35.59 11.25 18.30
CA PRO A 427 -34.29 11.78 18.75
C PRO A 427 -33.64 10.95 19.87
N GLY A 428 -34.41 10.10 20.55
CA GLY A 428 -33.95 9.19 21.61
C GLY A 428 -33.66 7.77 21.13
N SER A 429 -33.79 7.46 19.83
CA SER A 429 -33.51 6.12 19.30
C SER A 429 -31.99 5.89 19.18
N PRO A 430 -31.43 4.87 19.85
CA PRO A 430 -30.03 4.49 19.68
C PRO A 430 -29.70 4.13 18.23
N LEU A 431 -30.61 3.42 17.53
CA LEU A 431 -30.43 3.03 16.13
C LEU A 431 -30.43 4.24 15.17
N ALA A 432 -31.27 5.24 15.40
CA ALA A 432 -31.25 6.47 14.59
C ALA A 432 -29.92 7.21 14.73
N HIS A 433 -29.40 7.29 15.96
CA HIS A 433 -28.07 7.84 16.22
C HIS A 433 -26.96 7.01 15.58
N LEU A 434 -27.00 5.68 15.71
CA LEU A 434 -26.04 4.77 15.07
C LEU A 434 -26.03 4.93 13.55
N THR A 435 -27.20 4.96 12.93
CA THR A 435 -27.38 5.15 11.48
C THR A 435 -26.82 6.50 11.03
N MET A 436 -27.14 7.59 11.75
CA MET A 436 -26.56 8.91 11.45
C MET A 436 -25.02 8.89 11.57
N GLY A 437 -24.48 8.18 12.56
CA GLY A 437 -23.04 7.97 12.70
C GLY A 437 -22.42 7.32 11.46
N LEU A 438 -23.03 6.24 10.96
CA LEU A 438 -22.60 5.56 9.72
C LEU A 438 -22.71 6.46 8.48
N VAL A 439 -23.78 7.26 8.37
CA VAL A 439 -23.91 8.26 7.31
C VAL A 439 -22.75 9.27 7.40
N LYS A 440 -22.47 9.82 8.58
CA LYS A 440 -21.39 10.81 8.75
C LYS A 440 -20.01 10.26 8.42
N ILE A 441 -19.77 8.96 8.64
CA ILE A 441 -18.56 8.28 8.15
C ILE A 441 -18.44 8.37 6.63
N SER A 442 -19.54 8.16 5.89
CA SER A 442 -19.52 8.24 4.42
C SER A 442 -19.16 9.65 3.90
N PHE A 443 -19.34 10.68 4.72
CA PHE A 443 -18.94 12.06 4.48
C PHE A 443 -17.57 12.44 5.07
N PHE A 444 -16.81 11.48 5.60
CA PHE A 444 -15.52 11.72 6.28
C PHE A 444 -15.58 12.54 7.56
N ASP A 445 -16.78 12.79 8.08
CA ASP A 445 -16.98 13.53 9.31
C ASP A 445 -16.90 12.59 10.51
N GLN A 446 -15.68 12.19 10.83
CA GLN A 446 -15.41 11.30 11.96
C GLN A 446 -15.78 11.91 13.31
N THR A 447 -15.76 13.25 13.41
CA THR A 447 -16.07 13.93 14.66
C THR A 447 -17.58 13.83 14.92
N ALA A 448 -18.40 14.16 13.93
CA ALA A 448 -19.85 13.95 14.03
C ALA A 448 -20.19 12.46 14.19
N ALA A 449 -19.55 11.57 13.42
CA ALA A 449 -19.78 10.13 13.54
C ALA A 449 -19.53 9.62 14.97
N ARG A 450 -18.38 10.00 15.55
CA ARG A 450 -18.04 9.67 16.95
C ARG A 450 -19.09 10.18 17.92
N LEU A 451 -19.51 11.45 17.82
CA LEU A 451 -20.52 12.02 18.71
C LEU A 451 -21.86 11.29 18.62
N HIS A 452 -22.27 10.87 17.42
CA HIS A 452 -23.48 10.08 17.22
C HIS A 452 -23.35 8.67 17.81
N PHE A 453 -22.20 8.00 17.67
CA PHE A 453 -21.97 6.71 18.32
C PHE A 453 -21.91 6.81 19.84
N GLU A 454 -21.23 7.81 20.39
CA GLU A 454 -21.18 8.07 21.83
C GLU A 454 -22.59 8.36 22.38
N LYS A 455 -23.42 9.10 21.64
CA LYS A 455 -24.81 9.35 22.02
C LYS A 455 -25.69 8.09 21.93
N ALA A 456 -25.51 7.25 20.90
CA ALA A 456 -26.19 5.96 20.82
C ALA A 456 -25.84 5.07 22.03
N LEU A 457 -24.57 5.02 22.42
CA LEU A 457 -24.09 4.27 23.59
C LEU A 457 -24.53 4.87 24.93
N ALA A 458 -24.73 6.19 25.00
CA ALA A 458 -25.30 6.83 26.19
C ALA A 458 -26.79 6.49 26.36
N LEU A 459 -27.53 6.36 25.25
CA LEU A 459 -28.94 5.95 25.25
C LEU A 459 -29.09 4.45 25.50
N ASP A 460 -28.17 3.63 24.97
CA ASP A 460 -28.10 2.19 25.22
C ASP A 460 -26.65 1.71 25.42
N PRO A 461 -26.19 1.61 26.69
CA PRO A 461 -24.86 1.08 27.01
C PRO A 461 -24.66 -0.40 26.65
N GLY A 462 -25.72 -1.14 26.33
CA GLY A 462 -25.69 -2.54 25.91
C GLY A 462 -25.60 -2.71 24.39
N LEU A 463 -25.59 -1.63 23.61
CA LEU A 463 -25.58 -1.68 22.14
C LEU A 463 -24.20 -2.07 21.60
N VAL A 464 -24.00 -3.38 21.37
CA VAL A 464 -22.73 -3.96 20.88
C VAL A 464 -22.25 -3.30 19.58
N ASP A 465 -23.17 -3.04 18.64
CA ASP A 465 -22.85 -2.42 17.35
C ASP A 465 -22.28 -1.01 17.51
N GLY A 466 -22.76 -0.25 18.51
CA GLY A 466 -22.22 1.07 18.85
C GLY A 466 -20.74 1.00 19.21
N TYR A 467 -20.35 0.02 20.03
CA TYR A 467 -18.94 -0.21 20.37
C TYR A 467 -18.13 -0.73 19.19
N LEU A 468 -18.70 -1.62 18.36
CA LEU A 468 -18.03 -2.15 17.16
C LEU A 468 -17.67 -1.02 16.19
N TYR A 469 -18.64 -0.17 15.83
CA TYR A 469 -18.40 0.92 14.87
C TYR A 469 -17.51 2.01 15.44
N LEU A 470 -17.63 2.33 16.73
CA LEU A 470 -16.72 3.25 17.41
C LEU A 470 -15.30 2.69 17.46
N ALA A 471 -15.12 1.39 17.72
CA ALA A 471 -13.82 0.73 17.70
C ALA A 471 -13.22 0.67 16.28
N ARG A 472 -14.02 0.40 15.24
CA ARG A 472 -13.60 0.48 13.82
C ARG A 472 -13.18 1.90 13.44
N LEU A 473 -13.93 2.91 13.90
CA LEU A 473 -13.58 4.32 13.70
C LEU A 473 -12.24 4.66 14.36
N TRP A 474 -12.00 4.20 15.60
CA TRP A 474 -10.71 4.40 16.27
C TRP A 474 -9.56 3.66 15.59
N LEU A 475 -9.79 2.43 15.13
CA LEU A 475 -8.80 1.64 14.39
C LEU A 475 -8.44 2.32 13.07
N GLY A 476 -9.43 2.74 12.28
CA GLY A 476 -9.21 3.47 11.03
C GLY A 476 -8.60 4.86 11.22
N ALA A 477 -8.71 5.41 12.43
CA ALA A 477 -8.02 6.62 12.88
C ALA A 477 -6.66 6.38 13.55
N ASP A 478 -6.15 5.14 13.55
CA ASP A 478 -4.86 4.77 14.14
C ASP A 478 -4.75 5.11 15.65
N HIS A 479 -5.89 5.19 16.33
CA HIS A 479 -6.00 5.36 17.78
C HIS A 479 -6.13 3.99 18.46
N LEU A 480 -5.11 3.16 18.32
CA LEU A 480 -5.14 1.74 18.70
C LEU A 480 -5.53 1.50 20.17
N ALA A 481 -5.10 2.37 21.10
CA ALA A 481 -5.44 2.24 22.53
C ALA A 481 -6.93 2.45 22.80
N ARG A 482 -7.52 3.45 22.15
CA ARG A 482 -8.97 3.71 22.23
C ARG A 482 -9.75 2.62 21.52
N ALA A 483 -9.26 2.12 20.39
CA ALA A 483 -9.85 1.00 19.68
C ALA A 483 -9.90 -0.25 20.58
N TRP A 484 -8.79 -0.60 21.25
CA TRP A 484 -8.74 -1.73 22.17
C TRP A 484 -9.64 -1.55 23.39
N GLN A 485 -9.65 -0.36 24.00
CA GLN A 485 -10.53 -0.07 25.13
C GLN A 485 -12.02 -0.20 24.74
N THR A 486 -12.38 0.28 23.55
CA THR A 486 -13.76 0.26 23.04
C THR A 486 -14.19 -1.16 22.66
N VAL A 487 -13.37 -1.92 21.91
CA VAL A 487 -13.69 -3.32 21.56
C VAL A 487 -13.73 -4.22 22.80
N SER A 488 -12.96 -3.90 23.85
CA SER A 488 -13.01 -4.63 25.12
C SER A 488 -14.36 -4.50 25.83
N GLN A 489 -15.11 -3.40 25.61
CA GLN A 489 -16.49 -3.29 26.08
C GLN A 489 -17.40 -4.24 25.30
N ALA A 490 -17.30 -4.23 23.98
CA ALA A 490 -18.03 -5.15 23.11
C ALA A 490 -17.75 -6.62 23.46
N LEU A 491 -16.50 -6.98 23.72
CA LEU A 491 -16.10 -8.34 24.15
C LEU A 491 -16.73 -8.75 25.48
N ARG A 492 -16.96 -7.81 26.42
CA ARG A 492 -17.64 -8.13 27.68
C ARG A 492 -19.14 -8.36 27.49
N LEU A 493 -19.76 -7.60 26.61
CA LEU A 493 -21.19 -7.71 26.31
C LEU A 493 -21.50 -8.94 25.45
N ALA A 494 -20.63 -9.24 24.48
CA ALA A 494 -20.82 -10.31 23.51
C ALA A 494 -19.51 -11.09 23.25
N PRO A 495 -19.03 -11.89 24.24
CA PRO A 495 -17.72 -12.57 24.17
C PRO A 495 -17.62 -13.67 23.10
N ARG A 496 -18.75 -14.08 22.52
CA ARG A 496 -18.83 -15.12 21.49
C ARG A 496 -19.31 -14.57 20.13
N GLU A 497 -19.41 -13.26 19.97
CA GLU A 497 -19.83 -12.67 18.70
C GLU A 497 -18.66 -12.63 17.72
N GLY A 498 -18.81 -13.29 16.56
CA GLY A 498 -17.75 -13.44 15.57
C GLY A 498 -17.19 -12.10 15.05
N GLU A 499 -18.04 -11.09 14.87
CA GLU A 499 -17.63 -9.75 14.43
C GLU A 499 -16.77 -9.02 15.47
N VAL A 500 -17.13 -9.15 16.75
CA VAL A 500 -16.38 -8.56 17.87
C VAL A 500 -15.01 -9.22 18.01
N LEU A 501 -14.97 -10.55 17.93
CA LEU A 501 -13.72 -11.31 17.99
C LEU A 501 -12.81 -11.01 16.78
N SER A 502 -13.38 -10.91 15.57
CA SER A 502 -12.66 -10.51 14.35
C SER A 502 -12.02 -9.13 14.51
N LEU A 503 -12.80 -8.12 14.93
CA LEU A 503 -12.30 -6.76 15.13
C LEU A 503 -11.21 -6.70 16.21
N ALA A 504 -11.38 -7.44 17.31
CA ALA A 504 -10.35 -7.57 18.34
C ALA A 504 -9.06 -8.18 17.75
N GLY A 505 -9.17 -9.19 16.90
CA GLY A 505 -8.05 -9.78 16.16
C GLY A 505 -7.31 -8.77 15.28
N PHE A 506 -8.02 -7.97 14.49
CA PHE A 506 -7.41 -6.92 13.67
C PHE A 506 -6.75 -5.81 14.51
N ILE A 507 -7.36 -5.40 15.62
CA ILE A 507 -6.75 -4.44 16.55
C ILE A 507 -5.46 -5.01 17.13
N ARG A 508 -5.44 -6.28 17.57
CA ARG A 508 -4.21 -6.96 18.04
C ARG A 508 -3.15 -7.06 16.95
N LEU A 509 -3.54 -7.32 15.70
CA LEU A 509 -2.64 -7.37 14.56
C LEU A 509 -2.01 -5.99 14.28
N ALA A 510 -2.77 -4.90 14.42
CA ALA A 510 -2.26 -3.53 14.33
C ALA A 510 -1.27 -3.19 15.47
N TYR A 511 -1.51 -3.74 16.67
CA TYR A 511 -0.56 -3.71 17.78
C TYR A 511 0.71 -4.56 17.58
N ARG A 512 0.78 -5.36 16.51
CA ARG A 512 1.80 -6.40 16.29
C ARG A 512 1.78 -7.51 17.37
N ASP A 513 0.67 -7.65 18.09
CA ASP A 513 0.38 -8.79 18.96
C ASP A 513 -0.16 -9.94 18.12
N TYR A 514 0.75 -10.61 17.41
CA TYR A 514 0.42 -11.66 16.45
C TYR A 514 -0.20 -12.90 17.10
N ALA A 515 0.25 -13.24 18.30
CA ALA A 515 -0.27 -14.39 19.04
C ALA A 515 -1.71 -14.14 19.47
N GLY A 516 -1.99 -12.96 20.06
CA GLY A 516 -3.35 -12.56 20.43
C GLY A 516 -4.27 -12.45 19.22
N ALA A 517 -3.78 -11.86 18.12
CA ALA A 517 -4.55 -11.76 16.88
C ALA A 517 -4.98 -13.13 16.33
N CYS A 518 -4.04 -14.07 16.24
CA CYS A 518 -4.31 -15.44 15.77
C CYS A 518 -5.36 -16.15 16.64
N GLN A 519 -5.25 -16.02 17.97
CA GLN A 519 -6.24 -16.59 18.90
C GLN A 519 -7.64 -16.04 18.68
N PHE A 520 -7.78 -14.71 18.55
CA PHE A 520 -9.07 -14.08 18.30
C PHE A 520 -9.67 -14.49 16.94
N PHE A 521 -8.87 -14.60 15.88
CA PHE A 521 -9.39 -15.06 14.59
C PHE A 521 -9.88 -16.50 14.65
N HIS A 522 -9.16 -17.41 15.32
CA HIS A 522 -9.65 -18.78 15.52
C HIS A 522 -10.95 -18.83 16.36
N GLN A 523 -11.05 -18.00 17.40
CA GLN A 523 -12.30 -17.88 18.17
C GLN A 523 -13.45 -17.33 17.32
N ALA A 524 -13.17 -16.34 16.46
CA ALA A 524 -14.17 -15.78 15.54
C ALA A 524 -14.68 -16.82 14.54
N ILE A 525 -13.78 -17.65 13.98
CA ILE A 525 -14.14 -18.76 13.08
C ILE A 525 -14.96 -19.82 13.83
N ALA A 526 -14.59 -20.15 15.07
CA ALA A 526 -15.35 -21.09 15.88
C ALA A 526 -16.76 -20.56 16.22
N ALA A 527 -16.88 -19.25 16.47
CA ALA A 527 -18.16 -18.59 16.73
C ALA A 527 -19.04 -18.50 15.48
N ASN A 528 -18.45 -18.15 14.33
CA ASN A 528 -19.15 -18.07 13.05
C ASN A 528 -18.27 -18.63 11.92
N PRO A 529 -18.42 -19.92 11.58
CA PRO A 529 -17.66 -20.55 10.50
C PRO A 529 -17.94 -19.98 9.09
N ARG A 530 -19.01 -19.20 8.91
CA ARG A 530 -19.37 -18.57 7.62
C ARG A 530 -18.66 -17.23 7.40
N PHE A 531 -17.95 -16.72 8.39
CA PHE A 531 -17.43 -15.36 8.34
C PHE A 531 -16.07 -15.32 7.63
N GLY A 532 -15.98 -14.64 6.49
CA GLY A 532 -14.75 -14.54 5.70
C GLY A 532 -13.68 -13.62 6.29
N GLU A 533 -14.05 -12.59 7.06
CA GLU A 533 -13.11 -11.57 7.59
C GLU A 533 -11.99 -12.17 8.46
N PRO A 534 -12.25 -13.09 9.42
CA PRO A 534 -11.20 -13.79 10.18
C PRO A 534 -10.25 -14.61 9.29
N HIS A 535 -10.79 -15.18 8.21
CA HIS A 535 -10.09 -15.71 7.03
C HIS A 535 -8.89 -14.86 6.61
N LEU A 536 -9.23 -13.64 6.23
CA LEU A 536 -8.30 -12.63 5.74
C LEU A 536 -7.27 -12.27 6.82
N GLY A 537 -7.70 -12.15 8.08
CA GLY A 537 -6.83 -11.92 9.23
C GLY A 537 -5.76 -13.02 9.43
N LEU A 538 -6.15 -14.29 9.38
CA LEU A 538 -5.22 -15.42 9.44
C LEU A 538 -4.27 -15.47 8.24
N GLY A 539 -4.76 -15.13 7.04
CA GLY A 539 -3.92 -15.01 5.84
C GLY A 539 -2.79 -13.99 6.02
N ILE A 540 -3.11 -12.79 6.54
CA ILE A 540 -2.10 -11.75 6.85
C ILE A 540 -1.13 -12.26 7.91
N TYR A 541 -1.63 -12.90 8.97
CA TYR A 541 -0.80 -13.50 10.02
C TYR A 541 0.20 -14.51 9.43
N TYR A 542 -0.24 -15.45 8.60
CA TYR A 542 0.64 -16.46 8.01
C TYR A 542 1.67 -15.86 7.05
N PHE A 543 1.30 -14.84 6.27
CA PHE A 543 2.25 -14.09 5.46
C PHE A 543 3.36 -13.47 6.31
N ARG A 544 3.01 -12.79 7.41
CA ARG A 544 3.99 -12.22 8.36
C ARG A 544 4.93 -13.27 8.99
N HIS A 545 4.58 -14.56 8.92
CA HIS A 545 5.40 -15.68 9.39
C HIS A 545 6.03 -16.49 8.26
N ARG A 546 6.06 -15.98 7.01
CA ARG A 546 6.56 -16.66 5.81
C ARG A 546 5.86 -17.99 5.45
N LYS A 547 4.67 -18.21 5.99
CA LYS A 547 3.84 -19.40 5.73
C LYS A 547 2.95 -19.19 4.50
N ASN A 548 3.58 -18.96 3.34
CA ASN A 548 2.89 -18.53 2.11
C ASN A 548 1.78 -19.49 1.64
N PRO A 549 1.95 -20.84 1.65
CA PRO A 549 0.88 -21.74 1.22
C PRO A 549 -0.35 -21.71 2.14
N GLN A 550 -0.14 -21.64 3.46
CA GLN A 550 -1.23 -21.46 4.41
C GLN A 550 -1.90 -20.10 4.23
N ALA A 551 -1.10 -19.04 4.09
CA ALA A 551 -1.61 -17.68 3.89
C ALA A 551 -2.52 -17.57 2.66
N LEU A 552 -2.10 -18.14 1.53
CA LEU A 552 -2.89 -18.14 0.31
C LEU A 552 -4.16 -18.99 0.46
N THR A 553 -4.10 -20.10 1.20
CA THR A 553 -5.29 -20.92 1.49
C THR A 553 -6.33 -20.12 2.27
N GLU A 554 -5.94 -19.42 3.34
CA GLU A 554 -6.86 -18.61 4.13
C GLU A 554 -7.45 -17.43 3.33
N MET A 555 -6.63 -16.78 2.49
CA MET A 555 -7.09 -15.71 1.59
C MET A 555 -8.12 -16.22 0.58
N LEU A 556 -7.89 -17.40 -0.01
CA LEU A 556 -8.85 -18.04 -0.91
C LEU A 556 -10.14 -18.41 -0.17
N THR A 557 -10.06 -18.96 1.04
CA THR A 557 -11.23 -19.27 1.87
C THR A 557 -12.05 -18.02 2.16
N ALA A 558 -11.42 -16.90 2.53
CA ALA A 558 -12.12 -15.63 2.73
C ALA A 558 -12.91 -15.20 1.49
N THR A 559 -12.29 -15.26 0.31
CA THR A 559 -12.96 -14.93 -0.96
C THR A 559 -13.98 -15.97 -1.42
N LEU A 560 -13.90 -17.22 -0.95
CA LEU A 560 -14.90 -18.26 -1.24
C LEU A 560 -16.17 -18.09 -0.39
N LEU A 561 -15.99 -17.68 0.87
CA LEU A 561 -17.10 -17.40 1.77
C LEU A 561 -17.86 -16.15 1.31
N ASP A 562 -17.13 -15.08 0.99
CA ASP A 562 -17.63 -13.76 0.61
C ASP A 562 -17.05 -13.27 -0.75
N PRO A 563 -17.48 -13.86 -1.89
CA PRO A 563 -16.84 -13.64 -3.20
C PRO A 563 -17.08 -12.28 -3.84
N ARG A 564 -18.07 -11.51 -3.36
CA ARG A 564 -18.49 -10.23 -3.94
C ARG A 564 -17.95 -9.00 -3.20
N VAL A 565 -17.07 -9.21 -2.21
CA VAL A 565 -16.42 -8.12 -1.47
C VAL A 565 -15.14 -7.69 -2.20
N SER A 566 -15.15 -6.49 -2.81
CA SER A 566 -14.00 -5.94 -3.57
C SER A 566 -12.70 -5.93 -2.77
N SER A 567 -12.78 -5.56 -1.48
CA SER A 567 -11.59 -5.46 -0.62
C SER A 567 -10.94 -6.83 -0.37
N TYR A 568 -11.72 -7.91 -0.23
CA TYR A 568 -11.20 -9.26 -0.06
C TYR A 568 -10.50 -9.73 -1.34
N GLN A 569 -11.06 -9.40 -2.51
CA GLN A 569 -10.43 -9.68 -3.80
C GLN A 569 -9.13 -8.89 -3.96
N SER A 570 -9.10 -7.61 -3.58
CA SER A 570 -7.86 -6.81 -3.59
C SER A 570 -6.77 -7.40 -2.70
N GLU A 571 -7.12 -7.91 -1.51
CA GLU A 571 -6.17 -8.61 -0.63
C GLU A 571 -5.70 -9.95 -1.21
N LEU A 572 -6.57 -10.70 -1.91
CA LEU A 572 -6.17 -11.87 -2.67
C LEU A 572 -5.22 -11.52 -3.84
N GLY A 573 -5.45 -10.39 -4.52
CA GLY A 573 -4.54 -9.87 -5.53
C GLY A 573 -3.15 -9.58 -4.97
N LYS A 574 -3.08 -8.96 -3.79
CA LYS A 574 -1.80 -8.77 -3.05
C LYS A 574 -1.17 -10.11 -2.71
N ALA A 575 -1.96 -11.09 -2.27
CA ALA A 575 -1.48 -12.43 -1.93
C ALA A 575 -0.85 -13.11 -3.15
N PHE A 576 -1.52 -13.08 -4.31
CA PHE A 576 -0.97 -13.61 -5.56
C PHE A 576 0.30 -12.87 -6.01
N TYR A 577 0.30 -11.54 -5.89
CA TYR A 577 1.46 -10.72 -6.18
C TYR A 577 2.66 -11.11 -5.31
N GLN A 578 2.44 -11.27 -4.00
CA GLN A 578 3.47 -11.64 -3.03
C GLN A 578 4.13 -13.00 -3.35
N VAL A 579 3.33 -13.97 -3.80
CA VAL A 579 3.84 -15.28 -4.24
C VAL A 579 4.28 -15.29 -5.72
N ARG A 580 4.39 -14.11 -6.35
CA ARG A 580 4.83 -13.88 -7.74
C ARG A 580 3.93 -14.52 -8.80
N ALA A 581 2.68 -14.79 -8.47
CA ALA A 581 1.64 -15.18 -9.43
C ALA A 581 1.04 -13.92 -10.09
N PHE A 582 1.87 -13.17 -10.82
CA PHE A 582 1.54 -11.83 -11.31
C PHE A 582 0.32 -11.79 -12.24
N ASP A 583 0.20 -12.76 -13.15
CA ASP A 583 -0.95 -12.83 -14.07
C ASP A 583 -2.27 -12.94 -13.28
N LYS A 584 -2.30 -13.79 -12.25
CA LYS A 584 -3.46 -13.94 -11.36
C LYS A 584 -3.72 -12.68 -10.53
N ALA A 585 -2.67 -12.01 -10.08
CA ALA A 585 -2.81 -10.77 -9.33
C ALA A 585 -3.53 -9.71 -10.19
N LEU A 586 -3.11 -9.53 -11.45
CA LEU A 586 -3.75 -8.60 -12.38
C LEU A 586 -5.20 -8.99 -12.67
N GLU A 587 -5.49 -10.27 -12.96
CA GLU A 587 -6.86 -10.79 -13.18
C GLU A 587 -7.78 -10.51 -11.97
N VAL A 588 -7.29 -10.72 -10.74
CA VAL A 588 -8.07 -10.50 -9.52
C VAL A 588 -8.27 -9.02 -9.23
N TYR A 589 -7.29 -8.15 -9.51
CA TYR A 589 -7.47 -6.70 -9.38
C TYR A 589 -8.53 -6.17 -10.36
N ASP A 590 -8.54 -6.66 -11.61
CA ASP A 590 -9.56 -6.29 -12.59
C ASP A 590 -10.97 -6.72 -12.14
N TYR A 591 -11.08 -7.90 -11.54
CA TYR A 591 -12.33 -8.36 -10.94
C TYR A 591 -12.76 -7.51 -9.74
N ALA A 592 -11.85 -7.20 -8.83
CA ALA A 592 -12.14 -6.30 -7.70
C ALA A 592 -12.65 -4.94 -8.18
N ALA A 593 -12.00 -4.35 -9.20
CA ALA A 593 -12.44 -3.10 -9.81
C ALA A 593 -13.80 -3.20 -10.52
N ALA A 594 -14.16 -4.38 -11.04
CA ALA A 594 -15.49 -4.62 -11.62
C ALA A 594 -16.59 -4.77 -10.55
N LEU A 595 -16.26 -5.35 -9.39
CA LEU A 595 -17.19 -5.47 -8.25
C LEU A 595 -17.54 -4.11 -7.64
N ASP A 596 -16.53 -3.24 -7.46
CA ASP A 596 -16.74 -1.86 -7.06
C ASP A 596 -15.94 -0.89 -7.95
N PRO A 597 -16.58 -0.32 -8.99
CA PRO A 597 -15.96 0.67 -9.88
C PRO A 597 -15.52 1.97 -9.18
N ARG A 598 -15.89 2.14 -7.90
CA ARG A 598 -15.55 3.29 -7.08
C ARG A 598 -14.44 3.01 -6.07
N ASP A 599 -13.98 1.77 -5.96
CA ASP A 599 -12.87 1.39 -5.08
C ASP A 599 -11.50 1.78 -5.70
N PRO A 600 -10.73 2.70 -5.07
CA PRO A 600 -9.40 3.07 -5.54
C PRO A 600 -8.35 1.97 -5.29
N THR A 601 -8.63 1.02 -4.39
CA THR A 601 -7.68 0.02 -3.89
C THR A 601 -7.15 -0.92 -4.98
N PRO A 602 -7.99 -1.59 -5.81
CA PRO A 602 -7.49 -2.48 -6.86
C PRO A 602 -6.63 -1.76 -7.90
N HIS A 603 -7.01 -0.54 -8.27
CA HIS A 603 -6.24 0.30 -9.21
C HIS A 603 -4.84 0.65 -8.69
N LEU A 604 -4.70 0.97 -7.40
CA LEU A 604 -3.39 1.23 -6.79
C LEU A 604 -2.49 -0.01 -6.87
N TYR A 605 -2.97 -1.15 -6.37
CA TYR A 605 -2.14 -2.36 -6.32
C TYR A 605 -1.84 -2.94 -7.71
N LYS A 606 -2.78 -2.81 -8.66
CA LYS A 606 -2.53 -3.11 -10.07
C LYS A 606 -1.45 -2.19 -10.65
N GLY A 607 -1.50 -0.89 -10.36
CA GLY A 607 -0.48 0.07 -10.75
C GLY A 607 0.93 -0.28 -10.23
N ILE A 608 1.05 -0.61 -8.95
CA ILE A 608 2.32 -1.06 -8.35
C ILE A 608 2.84 -2.32 -9.06
N ALA A 609 1.96 -3.30 -9.28
CA ALA A 609 2.32 -4.53 -9.97
C ALA A 609 2.79 -4.27 -11.40
N LEU A 610 2.11 -3.39 -12.15
CA LEU A 610 2.48 -3.01 -13.51
C LEU A 610 3.83 -2.29 -13.56
N SER A 611 4.12 -1.37 -12.63
CA SER A 611 5.44 -0.74 -12.52
C SER A 611 6.54 -1.76 -12.26
N ASP A 612 6.27 -2.77 -11.44
CA ASP A 612 7.20 -3.86 -11.17
C ASP A 612 7.35 -4.85 -12.33
N LEU A 613 6.37 -4.93 -13.22
CA LEU A 613 6.38 -5.74 -14.45
C LEU A 613 6.87 -4.96 -15.69
N TYR A 614 7.54 -3.82 -15.51
CA TYR A 614 8.06 -2.98 -16.58
C TYR A 614 6.98 -2.45 -17.55
N ARG A 615 5.79 -2.14 -17.03
CA ARG A 615 4.65 -1.57 -17.77
C ARG A 615 4.28 -0.17 -17.20
N PRO A 616 5.22 0.79 -17.18
CA PRO A 616 5.04 2.06 -16.46
C PRO A 616 3.91 2.93 -17.03
N GLY A 617 3.68 2.95 -18.35
CA GLY A 617 2.60 3.75 -18.93
C GLY A 617 1.20 3.25 -18.55
N GLU A 618 1.02 1.94 -18.42
CA GLU A 618 -0.22 1.34 -17.90
C GLU A 618 -0.34 1.57 -16.39
N ALA A 619 0.77 1.48 -15.65
CA ALA A 619 0.80 1.81 -14.23
C ALA A 619 0.36 3.25 -13.95
N ILE A 620 0.81 4.22 -14.75
CA ILE A 620 0.41 5.63 -14.65
C ILE A 620 -1.12 5.78 -14.81
N GLN A 621 -1.73 5.05 -15.74
CA GLN A 621 -3.18 5.11 -15.95
C GLN A 621 -3.94 4.56 -14.74
N GLU A 622 -3.55 3.39 -14.24
CA GLU A 622 -4.18 2.76 -13.08
C GLU A 622 -4.00 3.61 -11.80
N ILE A 623 -2.82 4.16 -11.56
CA ILE A 623 -2.58 4.97 -10.37
C ILE A 623 -3.35 6.30 -10.44
N ASN A 624 -3.43 6.94 -11.62
CA ASN A 624 -4.27 8.13 -11.80
C ASN A 624 -5.76 7.81 -11.59
N ARG A 625 -6.23 6.64 -12.03
CA ARG A 625 -7.60 6.19 -11.75
C ARG A 625 -7.82 6.00 -10.25
N SER A 626 -6.86 5.40 -9.55
CA SER A 626 -6.89 5.27 -8.09
C SER A 626 -6.93 6.62 -7.37
N ILE A 627 -6.16 7.60 -7.83
CA ILE A 627 -6.15 8.97 -7.28
C ILE A 627 -7.52 9.63 -7.46
N ALA A 628 -8.12 9.53 -8.65
CA ALA A 628 -9.44 10.09 -8.94
C ALA A 628 -10.57 9.48 -8.09
N LEU A 629 -10.37 8.25 -7.59
CA LEU A 629 -11.32 7.52 -6.75
C LEU A 629 -11.03 7.64 -5.24
N ASN A 630 -10.01 8.39 -4.83
CA ASN A 630 -9.52 8.41 -3.43
C ASN A 630 -10.62 8.73 -2.40
N ASP A 631 -11.57 9.61 -2.75
CA ASP A 631 -12.65 10.05 -1.85
C ASP A 631 -13.94 9.18 -1.92
N ASN A 632 -13.91 8.05 -2.63
CA ASN A 632 -15.12 7.23 -2.83
C ASN A 632 -15.25 6.00 -1.92
N ALA A 633 -14.16 5.37 -1.46
CA ALA A 633 -14.21 4.04 -0.81
C ALA A 633 -13.74 4.03 0.66
N ALA A 634 -14.25 4.95 1.46
CA ALA A 634 -13.56 5.36 2.68
C ALA A 634 -14.32 5.18 3.99
N ILE A 635 -15.06 4.09 4.11
CA ILE A 635 -15.74 3.77 5.37
C ILE A 635 -14.69 3.53 6.45
N PHE A 636 -14.81 4.25 7.56
CA PHE A 636 -13.88 4.28 8.71
C PHE A 636 -12.50 4.91 8.47
N ARG A 637 -12.16 5.38 7.26
CA ARG A 637 -10.89 6.10 7.02
C ARG A 637 -11.00 7.56 7.45
N THR A 638 -9.90 8.12 7.97
CA THR A 638 -9.83 9.55 8.28
C THR A 638 -9.39 10.36 7.06
N ARG A 639 -9.67 11.67 7.03
CA ARG A 639 -9.08 12.58 6.02
C ARG A 639 -7.55 12.48 6.00
N LEU A 640 -6.92 12.41 7.17
CA LEU A 640 -5.47 12.24 7.30
C LEU A 640 -4.98 10.90 6.70
N ALA A 641 -5.73 9.80 6.89
CA ALA A 641 -5.39 8.50 6.32
C ALA A 641 -5.52 8.51 4.79
N LEU A 642 -6.54 9.20 4.25
CA LEU A 642 -6.65 9.39 2.81
C LEU A 642 -5.52 10.25 2.23
N ASP A 643 -5.12 11.30 2.94
CA ASP A 643 -4.01 12.16 2.52
C ASP A 643 -2.70 11.33 2.50
N ARG A 644 -2.50 10.44 3.49
CA ARG A 644 -1.42 9.45 3.51
C ARG A 644 -1.46 8.48 2.34
N ASP A 645 -2.62 7.89 2.07
CA ASP A 645 -2.80 6.98 0.95
C ASP A 645 -2.54 7.71 -0.39
N LEU A 646 -2.95 8.98 -0.49
CA LEU A 646 -2.69 9.82 -1.66
C LEU A 646 -1.20 10.07 -1.86
N ALA A 647 -0.44 10.30 -0.78
CA ALA A 647 1.02 10.40 -0.86
C ALA A 647 1.66 9.09 -1.35
N VAL A 648 1.20 7.93 -0.88
CA VAL A 648 1.66 6.61 -1.39
C VAL A 648 1.34 6.44 -2.88
N ARG A 649 0.16 6.89 -3.35
CA ARG A 649 -0.19 6.86 -4.77
C ARG A 649 0.73 7.76 -5.59
N ASN A 650 0.98 8.99 -5.14
CA ASN A 650 1.87 9.92 -5.85
C ASN A 650 3.31 9.41 -5.92
N TYR A 651 3.82 8.75 -4.87
CA TYR A 651 5.11 8.07 -4.91
C TYR A 651 5.17 7.03 -6.03
N ASN A 652 4.19 6.12 -6.08
CA ASN A 652 4.18 5.06 -7.10
C ASN A 652 3.96 5.62 -8.51
N LEU A 653 3.13 6.66 -8.65
CA LEU A 653 2.88 7.35 -9.90
C LEU A 653 4.19 7.93 -10.45
N ALA A 654 4.95 8.57 -9.60
CA ALA A 654 6.14 9.24 -10.03
C ALA A 654 7.35 8.32 -10.19
N ARG A 655 7.41 7.22 -9.44
CA ARG A 655 8.29 6.08 -9.79
C ARG A 655 8.04 5.63 -11.23
N ALA A 656 6.77 5.52 -11.65
CA ALA A 656 6.41 5.15 -13.01
C ALA A 656 6.78 6.23 -14.04
N TYR A 657 6.64 7.53 -13.72
CA TYR A 657 7.14 8.62 -14.57
C TYR A 657 8.66 8.58 -14.74
N ASN A 658 9.43 8.36 -13.66
CA ASN A 658 10.88 8.24 -13.71
C ASN A 658 11.33 7.02 -14.55
N GLN A 659 10.60 5.90 -14.50
CA GLN A 659 10.84 4.73 -15.38
C GLN A 659 10.68 5.05 -16.87
N LEU A 660 9.90 6.08 -17.23
CA LEU A 660 9.75 6.60 -18.60
C LEU A 660 10.69 7.79 -18.91
N GLY A 661 11.58 8.17 -17.98
CA GLY A 661 12.48 9.31 -18.15
C GLY A 661 11.81 10.68 -18.00
N LEU A 662 10.63 10.75 -17.39
CA LEU A 662 9.85 11.98 -17.20
C LEU A 662 10.10 12.60 -15.81
N ASN A 663 11.37 12.70 -15.41
CA ASN A 663 11.81 12.98 -14.04
C ASN A 663 11.23 14.28 -13.46
N HIS A 664 11.20 15.36 -14.25
CA HIS A 664 10.70 16.66 -13.80
C HIS A 664 9.20 16.67 -13.48
N TRP A 665 8.41 15.88 -14.21
CA TRP A 665 7.00 15.72 -13.87
C TRP A 665 6.84 14.86 -12.62
N GLY A 666 7.68 13.83 -12.46
CA GLY A 666 7.81 13.09 -11.21
C GLY A 666 8.07 14.03 -10.02
N TYR A 667 9.09 14.88 -10.13
CA TYR A 667 9.47 15.86 -9.11
C TYR A 667 8.29 16.73 -8.63
N SER A 668 7.51 17.30 -9.57
CA SER A 668 6.31 18.08 -9.25
C SER A 668 5.30 17.30 -8.38
N LYS A 669 5.07 16.02 -8.69
CA LYS A 669 4.20 15.15 -7.88
C LYS A 669 4.81 14.84 -6.51
N ALA A 670 6.14 14.85 -6.40
CA ALA A 670 6.87 14.56 -5.17
C ALA A 670 6.65 15.65 -4.14
N VAL A 671 6.86 16.88 -4.58
CA VAL A 671 6.61 18.06 -3.75
C VAL A 671 5.16 18.06 -3.30
N THR A 672 4.21 17.86 -4.23
CA THR A 672 2.78 17.84 -3.90
C THR A 672 2.44 16.81 -2.82
N ALA A 673 3.08 15.64 -2.84
CA ALA A 673 2.88 14.60 -1.84
C ALA A 673 3.37 15.04 -0.44
N VAL A 674 4.60 15.57 -0.35
CA VAL A 674 5.18 16.04 0.93
C VAL A 674 4.40 17.23 1.48
N LYS A 675 3.98 18.18 0.63
CA LYS A 675 3.22 19.36 1.08
C LYS A 675 1.80 19.02 1.54
N LYS A 676 1.20 17.94 1.04
CA LYS A 676 -0.10 17.45 1.52
C LYS A 676 0.01 16.70 2.84
N ASP A 677 1.09 15.96 3.06
CA ASP A 677 1.37 15.22 4.30
C ASP A 677 2.88 15.13 4.62
N PRO A 678 3.42 16.10 5.40
CA PRO A 678 4.81 16.10 5.83
C PRO A 678 5.19 14.99 6.82
N LEU A 679 4.24 14.17 7.27
CA LEU A 679 4.53 12.99 8.11
C LEU A 679 4.72 11.72 7.28
N ASN A 680 4.53 11.80 5.96
CA ASN A 680 4.55 10.64 5.09
C ASN A 680 5.97 10.25 4.70
N SER A 681 6.49 9.19 5.31
CA SER A 681 7.81 8.65 4.97
C SER A 681 7.97 8.35 3.47
N SER A 682 6.96 7.78 2.81
CA SER A 682 7.04 7.47 1.37
C SER A 682 7.08 8.72 0.49
N ALA A 683 6.45 9.82 0.91
CA ALA A 683 6.56 11.11 0.22
C ALA A 683 7.98 11.68 0.31
N HIS A 684 8.60 11.65 1.49
CA HIS A 684 9.99 12.06 1.69
C HIS A 684 10.96 11.18 0.88
N GLN A 685 10.76 9.86 0.89
CA GLN A 685 11.53 8.94 0.05
C GLN A 685 11.47 9.37 -1.41
N PHE A 686 10.26 9.70 -1.87
CA PHE A 686 10.01 10.06 -3.24
C PHE A 686 10.65 11.40 -3.64
N LEU A 687 10.50 12.41 -2.79
CA LEU A 687 11.07 13.73 -3.00
C LEU A 687 12.59 13.66 -2.99
N GLY A 688 13.19 12.90 -2.07
CA GLY A 688 14.62 12.66 -2.05
C GLY A 688 15.16 12.01 -3.34
N THR A 689 14.48 10.97 -3.85
CA THR A 689 14.82 10.36 -5.16
C THR A 689 14.68 11.35 -6.31
N SER A 690 13.68 12.23 -6.26
CA SER A 690 13.44 13.22 -7.32
C SER A 690 14.48 14.33 -7.28
N TYR A 691 14.91 14.76 -6.09
CA TYR A 691 16.03 15.68 -5.91
C TYR A 691 17.32 15.12 -6.48
N GLU A 692 17.64 13.86 -6.17
CA GLU A 692 18.81 13.17 -6.75
C GLU A 692 18.72 13.11 -8.29
N ALA A 693 17.54 12.84 -8.85
CA ALA A 693 17.33 12.83 -10.30
C ALA A 693 17.45 14.22 -10.96
N GLU A 694 17.29 15.31 -10.20
CA GLU A 694 17.55 16.70 -10.62
C GLU A 694 18.94 17.21 -10.18
N ASN A 695 19.84 16.33 -9.73
CA ASN A 695 21.19 16.63 -9.25
C ASN A 695 21.22 17.59 -8.03
N GLN A 696 20.27 17.43 -7.13
CA GLN A 696 20.15 18.19 -5.88
C GLN A 696 20.47 17.30 -4.67
N ILE A 697 21.76 17.14 -4.37
CA ILE A 697 22.25 16.15 -3.40
C ILE A 697 21.82 16.52 -1.97
N TYR A 698 22.04 17.77 -1.53
CA TYR A 698 21.75 18.16 -0.15
C TYR A 698 20.26 18.03 0.22
N PRO A 699 19.31 18.59 -0.56
CA PRO A 699 17.88 18.35 -0.31
C PRO A 699 17.52 16.87 -0.34
N ALA A 700 18.16 16.06 -1.20
CA ALA A 700 17.92 14.62 -1.23
C ALA A 700 18.30 13.94 0.10
N GLU A 701 19.42 14.31 0.73
CA GLU A 701 19.86 13.74 2.00
C GLU A 701 18.97 14.14 3.19
N VAL A 702 18.47 15.37 3.21
CA VAL A 702 17.46 15.82 4.20
C VAL A 702 16.20 14.97 4.11
N GLU A 703 15.66 14.80 2.90
CA GLU A 703 14.48 13.99 2.66
C GLU A 703 14.71 12.50 2.96
N ARG A 704 15.92 11.97 2.67
CA ARG A 704 16.33 10.61 3.06
C ARG A 704 16.42 10.43 4.56
N LEU A 705 16.91 11.42 5.32
CA LEU A 705 16.91 11.38 6.78
C LEU A 705 15.47 11.29 7.32
N LEU A 706 14.58 12.15 6.85
CA LEU A 706 13.17 12.14 7.26
C LEU A 706 12.49 10.81 6.93
N PHE A 707 12.75 10.23 5.74
CA PHE A 707 12.32 8.87 5.41
C PHE A 707 12.89 7.83 6.39
N ARG A 708 14.22 7.82 6.61
CA ARG A 708 14.93 6.88 7.50
C ARG A 708 14.41 6.96 8.93
N LEU A 709 13.94 8.10 9.40
CA LEU A 709 13.31 8.26 10.71
C LEU A 709 11.85 7.81 10.69
N LEU A 710 11.03 8.39 9.80
CA LEU A 710 9.56 8.23 9.81
C LEU A 710 9.05 6.87 9.31
N ALA A 711 9.81 6.17 8.48
CA ALA A 711 9.40 4.86 7.96
C ALA A 711 9.19 3.83 9.10
N PRO A 712 8.31 2.83 8.97
CA PRO A 712 8.27 1.73 9.92
C PRO A 712 9.51 0.85 9.84
N ALA A 713 9.90 0.20 10.95
CA ALA A 713 10.97 -0.80 10.95
C ALA A 713 10.45 -2.13 10.37
N ASN A 714 10.53 -2.26 9.06
CA ASN A 714 10.13 -3.48 8.35
C ASN A 714 10.99 -3.67 7.08
N GLN A 715 10.58 -4.59 6.22
CA GLN A 715 11.30 -4.86 4.99
C GLN A 715 11.45 -3.66 4.06
N ASN A 716 10.50 -2.73 4.03
CA ASN A 716 10.54 -1.59 3.13
C ASN A 716 11.42 -0.44 3.67
N ALA A 717 11.92 -0.54 4.91
CA ALA A 717 12.67 0.53 5.59
C ALA A 717 13.95 0.98 4.86
N PHE A 718 14.60 0.06 4.13
CA PHE A 718 15.85 0.33 3.41
C PHE A 718 15.78 -0.01 1.92
N ILE A 719 14.59 -0.27 1.37
CA ILE A 719 14.40 -0.57 -0.06
C ILE A 719 14.84 0.61 -0.95
N GLN A 720 14.87 1.85 -0.43
CA GLN A 720 15.29 3.03 -1.19
C GLN A 720 16.71 2.91 -1.75
N LEU A 721 17.58 2.14 -1.10
CA LEU A 721 18.95 1.93 -1.57
C LEU A 721 19.01 0.93 -2.75
N ASN A 722 17.84 0.46 -3.23
CA ASN A 722 17.72 -0.58 -4.24
C ASN A 722 16.37 -0.56 -5.00
N TYR A 723 16.25 0.22 -6.08
CA TYR A 723 15.06 0.28 -6.96
C TYR A 723 14.75 -1.02 -7.74
N ASN A 724 15.44 -2.11 -7.43
CA ASN A 724 15.54 -3.27 -8.29
C ASN A 724 14.67 -4.45 -7.85
N ASP A 725 14.07 -4.38 -6.66
CA ASP A 725 13.26 -5.45 -6.10
C ASP A 725 11.75 -5.30 -6.41
N TYR A 726 10.99 -6.38 -6.22
CA TYR A 726 9.53 -6.33 -6.21
C TYR A 726 9.06 -5.71 -4.89
N THR A 727 8.11 -4.78 -4.96
CA THR A 727 7.52 -4.13 -3.79
C THR A 727 6.75 -5.16 -2.97
N SER A 728 7.18 -5.44 -1.74
CA SER A 728 6.51 -6.45 -0.92
C SER A 728 5.20 -5.89 -0.35
N MET A 729 4.10 -6.63 -0.53
CA MET A 729 2.73 -6.20 -0.21
C MET A 729 2.31 -6.54 1.22
N PHE A 730 3.03 -7.44 1.88
CA PHE A 730 2.85 -7.80 3.28
C PHE A 730 4.18 -7.79 3.99
N GLU A 731 4.25 -7.23 5.20
CA GLU A 731 5.46 -7.27 6.02
C GLU A 731 5.88 -8.72 6.30
N MET A 732 7.12 -9.11 5.99
CA MET A 732 7.64 -10.45 6.26
C MET A 732 9.09 -10.40 6.72
N PRO A 733 9.55 -11.41 7.47
CA PRO A 733 10.97 -11.67 7.65
C PRO A 733 11.65 -11.88 6.31
N TYR A 734 12.76 -11.22 6.03
CA TYR A 734 13.56 -11.46 4.82
C TYR A 734 14.99 -10.93 4.96
N ILE A 735 15.87 -11.44 4.09
CA ILE A 735 17.23 -10.95 3.86
C ILE A 735 17.42 -10.93 2.35
N ARG A 736 18.00 -9.85 1.85
CA ARG A 736 18.36 -9.62 0.46
C ARG A 736 19.83 -9.26 0.36
N THR A 737 20.45 -9.74 -0.71
CA THR A 737 21.82 -9.39 -1.04
C THR A 737 21.89 -8.88 -2.47
N THR A 738 22.62 -7.79 -2.68
CA THR A 738 22.91 -7.25 -4.00
C THR A 738 24.41 -7.21 -4.21
N LEU A 739 24.82 -7.72 -5.37
CA LEU A 739 26.17 -7.62 -5.89
C LEU A 739 26.12 -6.84 -7.19
N GLN A 740 26.79 -5.71 -7.26
CA GLN A 740 26.98 -4.97 -8.50
C GLN A 740 28.47 -4.79 -8.77
N ALA A 741 28.82 -4.98 -10.04
CA ALA A 741 30.15 -4.73 -10.57
C ALA A 741 30.00 -3.89 -11.84
N GLY A 742 30.82 -2.86 -11.98
CA GLY A 742 30.92 -2.03 -13.15
C GLY A 742 32.36 -1.95 -13.62
N GLY A 743 32.54 -1.91 -14.93
CA GLY A 743 33.84 -1.83 -15.58
C GLY A 743 33.71 -1.04 -16.87
N GLY A 744 34.68 -0.19 -17.14
CA GLY A 744 34.63 0.78 -18.22
C GLY A 744 35.98 1.36 -18.56
N CYS A 745 35.96 2.30 -19.50
CA CYS A 745 37.12 3.08 -19.84
C CYS A 745 36.74 4.46 -20.38
N TRP A 746 37.71 5.36 -20.30
CA TRP A 746 37.70 6.64 -20.99
C TRP A 746 38.25 6.50 -22.41
N ASN A 747 38.11 7.54 -23.22
CA ASN A 747 38.61 7.54 -24.59
C ASN A 747 40.15 7.35 -24.68
N ASN A 748 40.89 7.72 -23.64
CA ASN A 748 42.33 7.50 -23.51
C ASN A 748 42.71 6.06 -23.05
N LYS A 749 41.73 5.16 -22.88
CA LYS A 749 41.85 3.78 -22.37
C LYS A 749 42.12 3.65 -20.86
N ASN A 750 42.13 4.74 -20.11
CA ASN A 750 42.18 4.69 -18.66
C ASN A 750 40.97 3.92 -18.12
N SER A 751 41.20 3.08 -17.13
CA SER A 751 40.19 2.16 -16.60
C SER A 751 39.28 2.83 -15.58
N LEU A 752 38.03 2.36 -15.53
CA LEU A 752 37.04 2.73 -14.53
C LEU A 752 36.39 1.45 -13.99
N GLN A 753 36.32 1.31 -12.68
CA GLN A 753 35.75 0.15 -12.00
C GLN A 753 34.92 0.58 -10.79
N GLU A 754 33.80 -0.10 -10.56
CA GLU A 754 32.96 0.08 -9.37
C GLU A 754 32.48 -1.28 -8.86
N TYR A 755 32.46 -1.46 -7.55
CA TYR A 755 31.92 -2.65 -6.88
C TYR A 755 31.00 -2.22 -5.75
N LEU A 756 29.85 -2.88 -5.64
CA LEU A 756 28.86 -2.65 -4.61
C LEU A 756 28.41 -4.01 -4.05
N PHE A 757 28.62 -4.20 -2.75
CA PHE A 757 27.99 -5.26 -1.98
C PHE A 757 27.02 -4.64 -1.00
N GLN A 758 25.79 -5.12 -1.01
CA GLN A 758 24.75 -4.62 -0.14
C GLN A 758 23.97 -5.79 0.45
N VAL A 759 23.70 -5.73 1.74
CA VAL A 759 22.84 -6.69 2.44
C VAL A 759 21.82 -5.94 3.27
N TYR A 760 20.56 -6.33 3.18
CA TYR A 760 19.51 -5.70 3.95
C TYR A 760 18.40 -6.68 4.25
N GLY A 761 17.67 -6.44 5.32
CA GLY A 761 16.68 -7.37 5.77
C GLY A 761 15.93 -6.85 6.98
N GLY A 762 14.98 -7.65 7.42
CA GLY A 762 14.19 -7.28 8.59
C GLY A 762 13.01 -8.20 8.78
N ARG A 763 12.32 -7.97 9.89
CA ARG A 763 11.02 -8.53 10.27
C ARG A 763 10.17 -7.37 10.81
N PRO A 764 8.85 -7.53 10.97
CA PRO A 764 8.04 -6.48 11.58
C PRO A 764 8.62 -6.01 12.93
N GLY A 765 8.97 -4.72 13.02
CA GLY A 765 9.57 -4.07 14.19
C GLY A 765 11.10 -4.06 14.25
N LEU A 766 11.81 -4.66 13.29
CA LEU A 766 13.27 -4.65 13.23
C LEU A 766 13.77 -4.73 11.79
N ALA A 767 14.59 -3.77 11.35
CA ALA A 767 15.22 -3.78 10.05
C ALA A 767 16.71 -3.46 10.17
N PHE A 768 17.51 -3.95 9.23
CA PHE A 768 18.94 -3.68 9.15
C PHE A 768 19.38 -3.50 7.70
N PHE A 769 20.52 -2.85 7.54
CA PHE A 769 21.15 -2.58 6.27
C PHE A 769 22.68 -2.53 6.44
N GLY A 770 23.41 -3.01 5.43
CA GLY A 770 24.86 -2.89 5.31
C GLY A 770 25.25 -2.66 3.85
N ASN A 771 26.20 -1.76 3.65
CA ASN A 771 26.71 -1.34 2.35
C ASN A 771 28.23 -1.39 2.34
N ALA A 772 28.80 -1.87 1.24
CA ALA A 772 30.21 -1.72 0.93
C ALA A 772 30.33 -1.34 -0.54
N PHE A 773 30.81 -0.12 -0.79
CA PHE A 773 31.05 0.41 -2.12
C PHE A 773 32.54 0.69 -2.31
N TYR A 774 33.08 0.30 -3.46
CA TYR A 774 34.43 0.61 -3.89
C TYR A 774 34.38 1.18 -5.31
N SER A 775 35.16 2.21 -5.59
CA SER A 775 35.33 2.72 -6.94
C SER A 775 36.78 3.12 -7.19
N GLU A 776 37.21 2.92 -8.43
CA GLU A 776 38.52 3.33 -8.93
C GLU A 776 38.34 3.84 -10.35
N ASP A 777 38.70 5.09 -10.59
CA ASP A 777 38.59 5.77 -11.87
C ASP A 777 39.94 6.41 -12.19
N GLU A 778 40.64 5.97 -13.22
CA GLU A 778 41.90 6.55 -13.67
C GLU A 778 41.73 7.90 -14.42
N GLY A 779 40.49 8.31 -14.67
CA GLY A 779 40.12 9.59 -15.27
C GLY A 779 40.45 9.72 -16.75
N TYR A 780 39.98 10.80 -17.38
CA TYR A 780 40.14 11.02 -18.82
C TYR A 780 41.44 11.73 -19.23
N ARG A 781 42.20 12.27 -18.28
CA ARG A 781 43.48 12.96 -18.53
C ARG A 781 44.64 11.97 -18.37
N ILE A 782 45.76 12.25 -19.03
CA ILE A 782 46.93 11.35 -19.06
C ILE A 782 47.67 11.32 -17.70
N ARG A 783 47.56 12.38 -16.89
CA ARG A 783 48.32 12.50 -15.63
C ARG A 783 47.39 12.86 -14.48
N ASN A 784 47.64 12.20 -13.34
CA ASN A 784 47.15 12.53 -12.01
C ASN A 784 45.65 12.92 -11.95
N ASN A 785 44.80 12.26 -12.74
CA ASN A 785 43.35 12.47 -12.77
C ASN A 785 42.62 11.25 -12.22
N ASP A 786 43.29 10.49 -11.34
CA ASP A 786 42.74 9.28 -10.78
C ASP A 786 41.98 9.55 -9.47
N SER A 787 40.95 8.76 -9.22
CA SER A 787 40.19 8.74 -7.99
C SER A 787 39.98 7.31 -7.51
N LYS A 788 40.13 7.09 -6.21
CA LYS A 788 39.94 5.79 -5.58
C LYS A 788 39.20 6.00 -4.28
N GLY A 789 38.09 5.30 -4.08
CA GLY A 789 37.26 5.47 -2.90
C GLY A 789 36.70 4.16 -2.41
N TYR A 790 36.48 4.09 -1.11
CA TYR A 790 35.66 3.06 -0.51
C TYR A 790 34.75 3.66 0.56
N ASN A 791 33.57 3.06 0.70
CA ASN A 791 32.51 3.54 1.56
C ASN A 791 31.81 2.34 2.21
N LEU A 792 31.89 2.26 3.53
CA LEU A 792 31.24 1.23 4.33
C LEU A 792 30.14 1.89 5.16
N GLU A 793 28.92 1.38 5.08
CA GLU A 793 27.77 1.92 5.80
C GLU A 793 26.99 0.80 6.48
N GLY A 794 26.38 1.09 7.63
CA GLY A 794 25.54 0.16 8.35
C GLY A 794 24.42 0.89 9.09
N ALA A 795 23.23 0.32 9.07
CA ALA A 795 22.07 0.86 9.77
C ALA A 795 21.28 -0.24 10.47
N VAL A 796 20.76 0.07 11.66
CA VAL A 796 19.77 -0.76 12.36
C VAL A 796 18.61 0.12 12.80
N LYS A 797 17.39 -0.36 12.55
CA LYS A 797 16.16 0.29 12.94
C LYS A 797 15.30 -0.65 13.77
N TRP A 798 14.90 -0.21 14.96
CA TRP A 798 14.17 -1.03 15.92
C TRP A 798 12.96 -0.30 16.48
N GLU A 799 11.83 -0.99 16.54
CA GLU A 799 10.58 -0.49 17.12
C GLU A 799 10.22 -1.32 18.36
N PRO A 800 10.74 -0.95 19.55
CA PRO A 800 10.39 -1.64 20.79
C PRO A 800 8.88 -1.59 21.08
N THR A 801 8.20 -0.55 20.61
CA THR A 801 6.74 -0.43 20.62
C THR A 801 6.28 0.17 19.29
N ILE A 802 4.99 0.08 18.98
CA ILE A 802 4.40 0.71 17.78
C ILE A 802 4.54 2.25 17.75
N ASN A 803 4.75 2.88 18.90
CA ASN A 803 4.85 4.33 19.04
C ASN A 803 6.29 4.83 19.13
N ALA A 804 7.28 3.95 19.30
CA ALA A 804 8.67 4.32 19.52
C ALA A 804 9.56 3.63 18.49
N THR A 805 10.35 4.42 17.77
CA THR A 805 11.32 3.94 16.79
C THR A 805 12.71 4.45 17.16
N LEU A 806 13.71 3.57 17.09
CA LEU A 806 15.13 3.87 17.26
C LEU A 806 15.86 3.59 15.94
N LEU A 807 16.79 4.48 15.58
CA LEU A 807 17.68 4.35 14.43
C LEU A 807 19.12 4.51 14.89
N GLY A 808 19.99 3.58 14.51
CA GLY A 808 21.44 3.73 14.58
C GLY A 808 22.03 3.62 13.18
N PHE A 809 22.94 4.51 12.84
CA PHE A 809 23.64 4.52 11.56
C PHE A 809 25.13 4.78 11.76
N VAL A 810 25.97 4.10 11.00
CA VAL A 810 27.40 4.30 10.95
C VAL A 810 27.88 4.32 9.51
N GLN A 811 28.84 5.17 9.21
CA GLN A 811 29.48 5.26 7.91
C GLN A 811 30.97 5.51 8.09
N HIS A 812 31.77 4.89 7.22
CA HIS A 812 33.19 5.15 7.07
C HIS A 812 33.50 5.28 5.59
N ARG A 813 33.84 6.50 5.16
CA ARG A 813 34.26 6.77 3.79
C ARG A 813 35.73 7.17 3.76
N GLU A 814 36.48 6.61 2.83
CA GLU A 814 37.79 7.14 2.46
C GLU A 814 37.88 7.36 0.96
N THR A 815 38.60 8.41 0.57
CA THR A 815 38.77 8.76 -0.84
C THR A 815 40.17 9.32 -1.05
N LEU A 816 40.88 8.79 -2.03
CA LEU A 816 42.17 9.25 -2.52
C LEU A 816 41.97 9.79 -3.94
N LEU A 817 42.38 11.04 -4.18
CA LEU A 817 42.26 11.71 -5.46
C LEU A 817 43.62 12.21 -5.92
N GLY A 818 43.84 12.25 -7.23
CA GLY A 818 44.85 13.08 -7.87
C GLY A 818 44.39 14.54 -7.97
N ASP A 819 44.89 15.25 -8.97
CA ASP A 819 44.42 16.58 -9.36
C ASP A 819 43.16 16.50 -10.24
N LEU A 820 42.02 16.64 -9.57
CA LEU A 820 40.70 16.74 -10.19
C LEU A 820 40.20 18.19 -10.26
N PHE A 821 41.08 19.20 -10.19
CA PHE A 821 40.63 20.57 -10.40
C PHE A 821 40.16 20.77 -11.86
N ASP A 822 39.15 21.62 -12.01
CA ASP A 822 38.51 22.00 -13.27
C ASP A 822 38.23 20.84 -14.23
N LEU A 823 37.61 19.74 -13.75
CA LEU A 823 37.32 18.53 -14.57
C LEU A 823 36.61 18.79 -15.90
N ASN A 824 35.97 19.95 -16.07
CA ASN A 824 35.23 20.33 -17.28
C ASN A 824 36.01 21.26 -18.22
N ASP A 825 37.24 21.63 -17.84
CA ASP A 825 38.21 22.27 -18.72
C ASP A 825 39.14 21.18 -19.29
N PHE A 826 39.00 20.89 -20.59
CA PHE A 826 39.87 19.95 -21.29
C PHE A 826 41.33 20.44 -21.37
N GLY A 827 41.56 21.75 -21.36
CA GLY A 827 42.86 22.39 -21.45
C GLY A 827 43.62 22.52 -20.12
N TYR A 828 42.94 22.37 -18.97
CA TYR A 828 43.57 22.40 -17.65
C TYR A 828 44.68 21.34 -17.54
N GLN A 829 45.86 21.75 -17.07
CA GLN A 829 47.03 20.88 -16.91
C GLN A 829 47.16 20.45 -15.44
N PRO A 830 46.77 19.22 -15.08
CA PRO A 830 46.84 18.77 -13.70
C PRO A 830 48.28 18.73 -13.18
N SER A 831 48.47 19.13 -11.92
CA SER A 831 49.70 18.93 -11.16
C SER A 831 50.07 17.45 -11.20
N LYS A 832 51.37 17.16 -11.31
CA LYS A 832 51.88 15.79 -11.29
C LYS A 832 51.87 15.17 -9.90
N TYR A 833 51.81 16.00 -8.86
CA TYR A 833 52.13 15.60 -7.50
C TYR A 833 50.96 15.81 -6.53
N PHE A 834 49.99 16.64 -6.89
CA PHE A 834 48.84 16.93 -6.05
C PHE A 834 48.07 15.65 -5.69
N ARG A 835 47.95 15.37 -4.40
CA ARG A 835 47.17 14.26 -3.85
C ARG A 835 46.27 14.75 -2.75
N TYR A 836 45.04 14.27 -2.77
CA TYR A 836 44.02 14.56 -1.77
C TYR A 836 43.58 13.26 -1.12
N HIS A 837 43.67 13.16 0.21
CA HIS A 837 43.23 12.01 0.96
C HIS A 837 42.22 12.44 2.01
N TRP A 838 41.01 11.90 1.87
CA TRP A 838 39.85 12.22 2.67
C TRP A 838 39.42 11.00 3.46
N ARG A 839 39.17 11.16 4.76
CA ARG A 839 38.59 10.13 5.63
C ARG A 839 37.44 10.72 6.44
N TRP A 840 36.33 10.01 6.49
CA TRP A 840 35.09 10.49 7.09
C TRP A 840 34.31 9.37 7.80
N PRO A 841 34.65 9.06 9.06
CA PRO A 841 33.76 8.35 9.97
C PRO A 841 32.61 9.24 10.45
N LEU A 842 31.39 8.69 10.39
CA LEU A 842 30.13 9.30 10.84
C LEU A 842 29.36 8.27 11.67
N CYS A 843 28.77 8.71 12.78
CA CYS A 843 27.73 7.97 13.48
C CYS A 843 26.50 8.84 13.71
N GLU A 844 25.33 8.24 13.57
CA GLU A 844 24.04 8.89 13.79
C GLU A 844 23.17 8.05 14.73
N ALA A 845 22.38 8.73 15.54
CA ALA A 845 21.34 8.16 16.37
C ALA A 845 20.05 8.96 16.21
N GLY A 846 18.94 8.25 15.99
CA GLY A 846 17.62 8.85 15.83
C GLY A 846 16.59 8.20 16.73
N TYR A 847 15.65 9.00 17.24
CA TYR A 847 14.49 8.51 17.97
C TYR A 847 13.21 9.19 17.48
N VAL A 848 12.15 8.40 17.32
CA VAL A 848 10.83 8.89 16.91
C VAL A 848 9.80 8.42 17.92
N HIS A 849 9.03 9.36 18.46
CA HIS A 849 7.88 9.07 19.31
C HIS A 849 6.59 9.54 18.65
N ARG A 850 5.65 8.61 18.44
CA ARG A 850 4.31 8.88 17.91
C ARG A 850 3.32 8.92 19.06
N PHE A 851 2.86 10.10 19.43
CA PHE A 851 1.80 10.27 20.45
C PHE A 851 0.42 9.84 19.94
N GLY A 852 0.30 9.73 18.62
CA GLY A 852 -0.89 9.30 17.90
C GLY A 852 -0.76 9.66 16.41
N PRO A 853 -1.86 9.62 15.65
CA PRO A 853 -1.83 9.89 14.22
C PRO A 853 -1.41 11.34 13.88
N ARG A 854 -1.62 12.29 14.79
CA ARG A 854 -1.50 13.74 14.54
C ARG A 854 -0.25 14.40 15.14
N ALA A 855 0.49 13.71 16.00
CA ALA A 855 1.61 14.32 16.73
C ALA A 855 2.80 13.37 16.80
N THR A 856 3.94 13.82 16.28
CA THR A 856 5.19 13.05 16.22
C THR A 856 6.35 13.91 16.67
N LEU A 857 7.16 13.37 17.57
CA LEU A 857 8.44 13.95 18.00
C LEU A 857 9.58 13.19 17.32
N LEU A 858 10.51 13.95 16.74
CA LEU A 858 11.74 13.48 16.11
C LEU A 858 12.91 14.02 16.91
N THR A 859 13.87 13.16 17.25
CA THR A 859 15.18 13.59 17.74
C THR A 859 16.27 12.93 16.91
N TYR A 860 17.33 13.68 16.64
CA TYR A 860 18.44 13.24 15.82
C TYR A 860 19.75 13.78 16.40
N PHE A 861 20.75 12.92 16.45
CA PHE A 861 22.10 13.26 16.85
C PHE A 861 23.08 12.67 15.84
N SER A 862 24.09 13.44 15.47
CA SER A 862 25.18 12.96 14.63
C SER A 862 26.52 13.41 15.18
N HIS A 863 27.52 12.55 15.09
CA HIS A 863 28.91 12.91 15.34
C HIS A 863 29.77 12.40 14.18
N GLN A 864 30.65 13.27 13.69
CA GLN A 864 31.52 12.95 12.57
C GLN A 864 32.91 13.53 12.77
N LYS A 865 33.91 12.85 12.20
CA LYS A 865 35.28 13.33 12.13
C LYS A 865 35.73 13.35 10.68
N LEU A 866 36.12 14.51 10.19
CA LEU A 866 36.72 14.69 8.88
C LEU A 866 38.24 14.77 9.04
N ASN A 867 38.99 13.85 8.44
CA ASN A 867 40.42 14.01 8.26
C ASN A 867 40.69 14.26 6.79
N LEU A 868 41.31 15.39 6.51
CA LEU A 868 41.74 15.77 5.18
C LEU A 868 43.26 15.93 5.19
N ARG A 869 43.93 15.35 4.21
CA ARG A 869 45.34 15.56 3.92
C ARG A 869 45.52 15.92 2.46
N THR A 870 46.22 17.01 2.19
CA THR A 870 46.63 17.39 0.84
C THR A 870 48.15 17.42 0.77
N GLU A 871 48.70 16.92 -0.32
CA GLU A 871 50.13 16.92 -0.60
C GLU A 871 50.33 17.46 -2.01
N ASP A 872 51.11 18.52 -2.21
CA ASP A 872 51.48 19.01 -3.54
C ASP A 872 52.95 19.45 -3.59
N PHE A 873 53.57 19.28 -4.76
CA PHE A 873 54.98 19.55 -4.99
C PHE A 873 55.12 20.41 -6.25
N TYR A 874 55.36 21.72 -6.12
CA TYR A 874 55.68 22.54 -7.29
C TYR A 874 57.15 22.34 -7.68
N PRO A 875 57.46 22.04 -8.95
CA PRO A 875 58.85 21.88 -9.42
C PRO A 875 59.63 23.19 -9.53
N SER A 876 59.01 24.35 -9.29
CA SER A 876 59.72 25.63 -9.16
C SER A 876 59.72 26.04 -7.68
N PRO A 877 60.88 26.39 -7.10
CA PRO A 877 60.92 27.04 -5.80
C PRO A 877 60.00 28.27 -5.78
N PRO A 878 59.22 28.50 -4.70
CA PRO A 878 59.45 27.97 -3.35
C PRO A 878 58.38 27.02 -2.76
N ASP A 879 57.47 26.39 -3.52
CA ASP A 879 56.19 25.93 -2.95
C ASP A 879 55.98 24.40 -2.90
N ASN A 880 56.53 23.72 -1.88
CA ASN A 880 55.97 22.44 -1.42
C ASN A 880 55.07 22.73 -0.23
N TYR A 881 53.80 22.32 -0.29
CA TYR A 881 52.87 22.51 0.80
C TYR A 881 52.07 21.25 1.10
N ASN A 882 52.01 20.89 2.39
CA ASN A 882 51.15 19.82 2.90
C ASN A 882 50.13 20.41 3.87
N VAL A 883 48.84 20.19 3.65
CA VAL A 883 47.79 20.63 4.57
C VAL A 883 47.14 19.40 5.21
N VAL A 884 47.10 19.37 6.54
CA VAL A 884 46.33 18.41 7.32
C VAL A 884 45.24 19.17 8.05
N ALA A 885 43.99 18.84 7.75
CA ALA A 885 42.81 19.41 8.40
C ALA A 885 42.03 18.30 9.12
N ASP A 886 41.78 18.52 10.41
CA ASP A 886 41.00 17.64 11.28
C ASP A 886 39.77 18.39 11.77
N TRP A 887 38.58 17.93 11.39
CA TRP A 887 37.33 18.56 11.77
C TRP A 887 36.44 17.61 12.55
N ASN A 888 36.20 17.90 13.83
CA ASN A 888 35.28 17.13 14.66
C ASN A 888 33.98 17.90 14.81
N CYS A 889 32.88 17.31 14.37
CA CYS A 889 31.57 17.94 14.36
C CYS A 889 30.53 17.12 15.11
N SER A 890 29.67 17.80 15.86
CA SER A 890 28.49 17.22 16.48
C SER A 890 27.26 18.05 16.14
N ASN A 891 26.13 17.38 15.93
CA ASN A 891 24.84 18.02 15.71
C ASN A 891 23.79 17.33 16.61
N ALA A 892 22.93 18.13 17.23
CA ALA A 892 21.75 17.69 17.96
C ALA A 892 20.52 18.46 17.49
N GLN A 893 19.47 17.72 17.10
CA GLN A 893 18.24 18.27 16.57
C GLN A 893 17.02 17.65 17.25
N VAL A 894 16.00 18.48 17.46
CA VAL A 894 14.67 18.04 17.91
C VAL A 894 13.60 18.75 17.09
N GLN A 895 12.57 18.00 16.70
CA GLN A 895 11.44 18.54 15.96
C GLN A 895 10.13 17.92 16.42
N GLN A 896 9.16 18.77 16.71
CA GLN A 896 7.79 18.39 17.00
C GLN A 896 6.90 18.76 15.81
N GLN A 897 6.20 17.77 15.28
CA GLN A 897 5.18 17.94 14.23
C GLN A 897 3.79 17.71 14.81
N ILE A 898 2.84 18.61 14.52
CA ILE A 898 1.45 18.55 15.02
C ILE A 898 0.47 18.94 13.92
N ALA A 899 -0.42 18.03 13.54
CA ALA A 899 -1.53 18.28 12.63
C ALA A 899 -2.82 18.63 13.40
N LEU A 900 -3.33 19.86 13.21
CA LEU A 900 -4.53 20.38 13.87
C LEU A 900 -5.49 21.02 12.85
N GLY A 901 -6.58 20.31 12.54
CA GLY A 901 -7.57 20.80 11.55
C GLY A 901 -6.92 20.95 10.18
N ASN A 902 -6.89 22.19 9.69
CA ASN A 902 -6.28 22.55 8.40
C ASN A 902 -4.81 23.02 8.53
N HIS A 903 -4.23 22.94 9.72
CA HIS A 903 -2.85 23.36 10.01
C HIS A 903 -1.97 22.14 10.26
N THR A 904 -0.72 22.22 9.83
CA THR A 904 0.33 21.30 10.25
C THR A 904 1.52 22.11 10.72
N PHE A 905 1.65 22.21 12.05
CA PHE A 905 2.70 22.95 12.71
C PHE A 905 3.96 22.09 12.82
N ILE A 906 5.11 22.69 12.51
CA ILE A 906 6.43 22.10 12.74
C ILE A 906 7.24 23.08 13.55
N ALA A 907 7.59 22.70 14.78
CA ALA A 907 8.49 23.45 15.62
C ALA A 907 9.76 22.64 15.85
N GLY A 908 10.93 23.26 15.75
CA GLY A 908 12.17 22.54 15.98
C GLY A 908 13.32 23.42 16.40
N PHE A 909 14.32 22.75 16.96
CA PHE A 909 15.57 23.34 17.39
C PHE A 909 16.70 22.48 16.85
N ASP A 910 17.71 23.14 16.30
CA ASP A 910 18.95 22.56 15.83
C ASP A 910 20.13 23.27 16.50
N TYR A 911 21.15 22.49 16.86
CA TYR A 911 22.41 22.98 17.38
C TYR A 911 23.57 22.21 16.78
N PHE A 912 24.52 22.95 16.20
CA PHE A 912 25.75 22.41 15.64
C PHE A 912 26.99 22.97 16.33
N SER A 913 27.98 22.10 16.46
CA SER A 913 29.25 22.39 17.11
C SER A 913 30.38 21.70 16.36
N GLY A 914 31.25 22.48 15.72
CA GLY A 914 32.44 22.03 15.00
C GLY A 914 33.72 22.55 15.63
N ASN A 915 34.78 21.74 15.66
CA ASN A 915 36.13 22.17 16.02
C ASN A 915 37.09 21.79 14.90
N LEU A 916 37.65 22.79 14.22
CA LEU A 916 38.55 22.63 13.07
C LEU A 916 40.01 22.88 13.50
N HIS A 917 40.87 21.90 13.26
CA HIS A 917 42.31 21.99 13.51
C HIS A 917 43.04 21.85 12.18
N ASN A 918 43.72 22.92 11.74
CA ASN A 918 44.46 22.92 10.50
C ASN A 918 45.96 23.06 10.76
N ARG A 919 46.76 22.24 10.09
CA ARG A 919 48.22 22.31 10.07
C ARG A 919 48.65 22.41 8.63
N ALA A 920 49.28 23.51 8.27
CA ALA A 920 49.89 23.68 6.95
C ALA A 920 51.41 23.65 7.12
N TYR A 921 52.09 22.79 6.38
CA TYR A 921 53.54 22.70 6.34
C TYR A 921 54.01 23.28 5.01
N TYR A 922 54.85 24.31 5.07
CA TYR A 922 55.52 24.87 3.90
C TYR A 922 57.02 24.59 4.00
N SER A 923 57.65 24.23 2.88
CA SER A 923 59.09 23.93 2.81
C SER A 923 60.01 25.04 3.35
N TRP A 924 59.58 26.30 3.32
CA TRP A 924 60.35 27.46 3.80
C TRP A 924 59.87 28.05 5.13
N PHE A 925 58.57 28.04 5.41
CA PHE A 925 58.00 28.67 6.62
C PHE A 925 57.86 27.72 7.81
N GLY A 926 58.15 26.43 7.62
CA GLY A 926 57.92 25.42 8.66
C GLY A 926 56.43 25.11 8.85
N GLU A 927 56.08 24.59 10.02
CA GLU A 927 54.68 24.32 10.40
C GLU A 927 53.95 25.61 10.77
N ILE A 928 52.95 25.99 9.98
CA ILE A 928 51.96 26.99 10.36
C ILE A 928 50.77 26.25 10.95
N LEU A 929 50.69 26.23 12.28
CA LEU A 929 49.55 25.69 13.00
C LEU A 929 48.47 26.77 13.08
N ASN A 930 47.37 26.58 12.35
CA ASN A 930 46.25 27.50 12.35
C ASN A 930 45.08 26.87 13.09
N GLN A 931 44.90 27.26 14.35
CA GLN A 931 43.71 26.88 15.11
C GLN A 931 42.58 27.84 14.76
N SER A 932 41.65 27.35 13.95
CA SER A 932 40.41 28.06 13.69
C SER A 932 39.55 28.06 14.95
N PRO A 933 38.87 29.17 15.28
CA PRO A 933 37.95 29.21 16.42
C PRO A 933 36.83 28.16 16.25
N PRO A 934 36.29 27.61 17.35
CA PRO A 934 35.22 26.62 17.26
C PRO A 934 33.96 27.22 16.64
N GLU A 935 33.34 26.45 15.75
CA GLU A 935 32.12 26.82 15.06
C GLU A 935 30.92 26.43 15.91
N ARG A 936 29.97 27.36 16.03
CA ARG A 936 28.77 27.19 16.83
C ARG A 936 27.60 27.85 16.12
N THR A 937 26.61 27.05 15.81
CA THR A 937 25.40 27.53 15.15
C THR A 937 24.17 26.92 15.79
N TRP A 938 23.06 27.63 15.73
CA TRP A 938 21.77 27.11 16.16
C TRP A 938 20.64 27.83 15.45
N SER A 939 19.54 27.10 15.31
CA SER A 939 18.32 27.60 14.69
C SER A 939 17.10 27.13 15.47
N LEU A 940 16.23 28.07 15.86
CA LEU A 940 14.91 27.79 16.44
C LEU A 940 13.85 28.20 15.43
N TYR A 941 13.03 27.27 14.96
CA TYR A 941 12.05 27.52 13.90
C TYR A 941 10.64 27.08 14.26
N LEU A 942 9.65 27.83 13.74
CA LEU A 942 8.23 27.50 13.79
C LEU A 942 7.62 27.69 12.40
N LEU A 943 6.98 26.64 11.91
CA LEU A 943 6.40 26.53 10.57
C LEU A 943 4.95 26.11 10.64
N ASP A 944 4.18 26.53 9.66
CA ASP A 944 2.80 26.11 9.45
C ASP A 944 2.54 25.84 7.96
N TYR A 945 2.06 24.63 7.68
CA TYR A 945 1.41 24.29 6.42
C TYR A 945 -0.10 24.50 6.58
N TRP A 946 -0.58 25.66 6.15
CA TRP A 946 -1.98 26.04 6.28
C TRP A 946 -2.76 25.73 5.00
N ARG A 947 -3.65 24.74 5.09
CA ARG A 947 -4.61 24.40 4.04
C ARG A 947 -5.80 25.38 4.08
N LEU A 948 -5.63 26.53 3.44
CA LEU A 948 -6.66 27.58 3.33
C LEU A 948 -7.91 27.06 2.60
N LEU A 949 -7.70 26.34 1.50
CA LEU A 949 -8.73 25.67 0.70
C LEU A 949 -8.23 24.26 0.34
N PRO A 950 -9.11 23.33 -0.09
CA PRO A 950 -8.67 22.00 -0.52
C PRO A 950 -7.58 22.01 -1.61
N ASN A 951 -7.54 23.06 -2.43
CA ASN A 951 -6.63 23.27 -3.55
C ASN A 951 -5.59 24.39 -3.31
N LEU A 952 -5.51 24.97 -2.11
CA LEU A 952 -4.57 26.05 -1.78
C LEU A 952 -3.90 25.78 -0.43
N ILE A 953 -2.58 25.58 -0.46
CA ILE A 953 -1.74 25.42 0.73
C ILE A 953 -0.78 26.61 0.80
N MET A 954 -0.77 27.30 1.94
CA MET A 954 0.21 28.33 2.26
C MET A 954 1.23 27.77 3.25
N GLU A 955 2.50 28.04 2.99
CA GLU A 955 3.63 27.68 3.85
C GLU A 955 4.12 28.95 4.54
N LEU A 956 4.02 29.02 5.86
CA LEU A 956 4.53 30.13 6.65
C LEU A 956 5.64 29.62 7.56
N GLY A 957 6.70 30.41 7.71
CA GLY A 957 7.74 30.06 8.65
C GLY A 957 8.55 31.25 9.12
N VAL A 958 8.92 31.18 10.40
CA VAL A 958 9.87 32.10 11.02
C VAL A 958 10.93 31.27 11.75
N SER A 959 12.18 31.69 11.67
CA SER A 959 13.24 31.13 12.50
C SER A 959 14.15 32.20 13.06
N LYS A 960 14.71 31.92 14.22
CA LYS A 960 15.80 32.68 14.81
C LYS A 960 17.07 31.87 14.63
N ASP A 961 17.96 32.40 13.80
CA ASP A 961 19.19 31.73 13.41
C ASP A 961 20.38 32.50 13.97
N PHE A 962 21.40 31.74 14.37
CA PHE A 962 22.68 32.26 14.82
C PHE A 962 23.79 31.40 14.24
N ALA A 963 24.79 32.06 13.66
CA ALA A 963 25.94 31.38 13.11
C ALA A 963 27.23 32.08 13.57
N LYS A 964 28.12 31.32 14.20
CA LYS A 964 29.48 31.72 14.52
C LYS A 964 30.43 30.77 13.80
N ASN A 965 31.03 31.24 12.71
CA ASN A 965 31.79 30.41 11.79
C ASN A 965 33.23 30.87 11.70
N SER A 966 34.12 29.92 11.52
CA SER A 966 35.54 30.20 11.31
C SER A 966 35.81 30.52 9.84
N ARG A 967 36.80 31.35 9.55
CA ARG A 967 37.28 31.59 8.19
C ARG A 967 38.70 31.08 8.08
N TYR A 968 39.01 30.45 6.95
CA TYR A 968 40.35 29.93 6.68
C TYR A 968 41.34 31.10 6.75
N TRP A 969 42.42 30.94 7.51
CA TRP A 969 43.47 31.95 7.72
C TRP A 969 43.15 33.12 8.65
N TYR A 970 41.95 33.19 9.22
CA TYR A 970 41.57 34.26 10.16
C TYR A 970 41.30 33.72 11.57
N SER A 971 41.88 34.39 12.57
CA SER A 971 41.76 34.02 13.99
C SER A 971 40.42 34.45 14.60
N GLU A 972 39.76 35.47 14.03
CA GLU A 972 38.47 35.97 14.49
C GLU A 972 37.30 35.26 13.76
N PRO A 973 36.34 34.67 14.50
CA PRO A 973 35.17 34.06 13.88
C PRO A 973 34.14 35.12 13.47
N LEU A 974 33.47 34.90 12.35
CA LEU A 974 32.36 35.72 11.91
C LEU A 974 31.09 35.30 12.66
N SER A 975 30.46 36.25 13.34
CA SER A 975 29.19 36.04 14.07
C SER A 975 28.06 36.80 13.40
N ASN A 976 27.00 36.08 13.04
CA ASN A 976 25.78 36.60 12.45
C ASN A 976 24.56 36.08 13.20
N SER A 977 23.51 36.88 13.26
CA SER A 977 22.21 36.42 13.73
C SER A 977 21.10 37.07 12.93
N LEU A 978 20.08 36.30 12.61
CA LEU A 978 19.00 36.72 11.73
C LEU A 978 17.66 36.20 12.24
N TRP A 979 16.62 37.02 12.08
CA TRP A 979 15.25 36.51 12.03
C TRP A 979 14.95 36.21 10.57
N SER A 980 14.84 34.92 10.28
CA SER A 980 14.65 34.38 8.94
C SER A 980 13.17 34.13 8.72
N GLY A 981 12.72 34.33 7.49
CA GLY A 981 11.32 34.25 7.11
C GLY A 981 11.16 33.49 5.81
N ARG A 982 10.14 32.62 5.77
CA ARG A 982 9.73 31.91 4.56
C ARG A 982 8.22 32.01 4.34
N LEU A 983 7.87 32.21 3.08
CA LEU A 983 6.51 32.26 2.57
C LEU A 983 6.44 31.42 1.30
N GLY A 984 5.57 30.42 1.30
CA GLY A 984 5.27 29.58 0.15
C GLY A 984 3.78 29.58 -0.16
N LEU A 985 3.43 29.47 -1.44
CA LEU A 985 2.06 29.23 -1.89
C LEU A 985 2.08 28.09 -2.90
N ASN A 986 1.19 27.11 -2.70
CA ASN A 986 0.94 26.03 -3.65
C ASN A 986 -0.55 26.06 -3.98
N TYR A 987 -0.89 26.47 -5.21
CA TYR A 987 -2.26 26.69 -5.64
C TYR A 987 -2.60 25.81 -6.85
N GLU A 988 -3.42 24.78 -6.65
CA GLU A 988 -4.03 23.99 -7.71
C GLU A 988 -5.23 24.79 -8.27
N VAL A 989 -4.96 25.68 -9.23
CA VAL A 989 -5.97 26.58 -9.85
C VAL A 989 -7.11 25.76 -10.47
N THR A 990 -6.76 24.66 -11.12
CA THR A 990 -7.68 23.64 -11.62
C THR A 990 -7.05 22.26 -11.38
N SER A 991 -7.75 21.17 -11.69
CA SER A 991 -7.19 19.81 -11.63
C SER A 991 -5.95 19.61 -12.51
N ASN A 992 -5.73 20.51 -13.47
CA ASN A 992 -4.72 20.41 -14.51
C ASN A 992 -3.63 21.49 -14.40
N HIS A 993 -3.81 22.52 -13.58
CA HIS A 993 -2.87 23.64 -13.48
C HIS A 993 -2.52 23.95 -12.04
N THR A 994 -1.22 23.97 -11.74
CA THR A 994 -0.69 24.31 -10.43
C THR A 994 0.26 25.49 -10.54
N LEU A 995 0.08 26.47 -9.66
CA LEU A 995 0.97 27.61 -9.49
C LEU A 995 1.70 27.50 -8.16
N ARG A 996 2.98 27.83 -8.15
CA ARG A 996 3.79 27.87 -6.94
C ARG A 996 4.56 29.17 -6.84
N LEU A 997 4.63 29.71 -5.64
CA LEU A 997 5.41 30.90 -5.31
C LEU A 997 6.20 30.63 -4.04
N ALA A 998 7.46 31.05 -4.03
CA ALA A 998 8.31 30.98 -2.85
C ALA A 998 9.04 32.30 -2.66
N LEU A 999 9.09 32.76 -1.41
CA LEU A 999 9.91 33.87 -0.95
C LEU A 999 10.58 33.45 0.34
N GLU A 1000 11.90 33.55 0.38
CA GLU A 1000 12.69 33.12 1.52
C GLU A 1000 13.86 34.07 1.76
N ARG A 1001 14.17 34.25 3.05
CA ARG A 1001 15.40 34.84 3.53
C ARG A 1001 15.87 34.07 4.75
N HIS A 1002 17.05 33.48 4.67
CA HIS A 1002 17.63 32.72 5.77
C HIS A 1002 19.13 32.96 5.92
N LEU A 1003 19.64 32.62 7.10
CA LEU A 1003 21.07 32.56 7.41
C LEU A 1003 21.47 31.10 7.30
N ASP A 1004 22.53 30.80 6.54
CA ASP A 1004 23.04 29.44 6.52
C ASP A 1004 23.76 29.13 7.84
N THR A 1005 23.22 28.17 8.58
CA THR A 1005 23.73 27.76 9.89
C THR A 1005 24.52 26.46 9.84
N HIS A 1006 24.68 25.84 8.66
CA HIS A 1006 25.23 24.49 8.58
C HIS A 1006 26.29 24.38 7.52
N THR A 1007 27.09 23.33 7.64
CA THR A 1007 28.16 23.01 6.70
C THR A 1007 27.77 21.81 5.85
N PHE A 1008 28.24 21.78 4.60
CA PHE A 1008 27.91 20.92 3.45
C PHE A 1008 27.72 19.39 3.63
N PHE A 1009 27.77 18.83 4.83
CA PHE A 1009 27.71 17.38 5.08
C PHE A 1009 26.68 16.97 6.13
N GLN A 1010 25.81 17.88 6.58
CA GLN A 1010 24.87 17.59 7.66
C GLN A 1010 23.40 17.69 7.23
N PRO A 1011 22.65 16.57 7.26
CA PRO A 1011 21.22 16.60 7.02
C PRO A 1011 20.48 17.25 8.20
N LEU A 1012 19.41 17.97 7.88
CA LEU A 1012 18.54 18.66 8.83
C LEU A 1012 17.19 17.96 8.96
N LEU A 1013 16.54 18.13 10.10
CA LEU A 1013 15.12 17.80 10.27
C LEU A 1013 14.23 18.87 9.63
N ALA A 1014 14.70 20.11 9.55
CA ALA A 1014 13.95 21.21 8.94
C ALA A 1014 13.64 20.90 7.46
N PRO A 1015 12.44 21.25 6.94
CA PRO A 1015 12.08 21.00 5.55
C PRO A 1015 13.09 21.61 4.57
N ALA A 1016 13.45 20.86 3.53
CA ALA A 1016 14.49 21.21 2.56
C ALA A 1016 14.03 22.18 1.47
N ASP A 1017 12.77 22.61 1.45
CA ASP A 1017 12.21 23.49 0.43
C ASP A 1017 11.08 24.41 0.92
N VAL A 1018 10.81 25.45 0.13
CA VAL A 1018 9.65 26.33 0.25
C VAL A 1018 8.87 26.26 -1.06
N ALA A 1019 7.65 25.72 -1.05
CA ALA A 1019 6.78 25.59 -2.22
C ALA A 1019 7.47 25.06 -3.50
N SER A 1020 8.24 23.96 -3.43
CA SER A 1020 9.05 23.35 -4.51
C SER A 1020 10.39 24.01 -4.85
N PHE A 1021 10.78 25.04 -4.10
CA PHE A 1021 12.06 25.69 -4.28
C PHE A 1021 12.98 25.24 -3.16
N PRO A 1022 14.01 24.43 -3.46
CA PRO A 1022 14.95 23.95 -2.46
C PRO A 1022 15.59 25.14 -1.76
N VAL A 1023 15.72 25.02 -0.44
CA VAL A 1023 16.53 25.94 0.36
C VAL A 1023 17.96 25.82 -0.16
N TYR A 1024 18.56 26.96 -0.49
CA TYR A 1024 19.96 26.98 -0.88
C TYR A 1024 20.81 26.77 0.38
N VAL A 1025 21.55 25.66 0.43
CA VAL A 1025 22.42 25.26 1.56
C VAL A 1025 23.82 24.91 1.05
N ASP A 1026 24.05 25.14 -0.23
CA ASP A 1026 25.35 25.00 -0.86
C ASP A 1026 26.13 26.32 -0.72
N ALA A 1027 26.20 26.85 0.51
CA ALA A 1027 26.82 28.12 0.85
C ALA A 1027 27.79 27.93 2.02
N GLU A 1028 28.72 28.88 2.22
CA GLU A 1028 29.58 28.79 3.39
C GLU A 1028 28.77 29.12 4.65
N GLY A 1029 29.13 28.51 5.78
CA GLY A 1029 28.46 28.79 7.04
C GLY A 1029 28.42 30.29 7.32
N GLY A 1030 27.22 30.83 7.61
CA GLY A 1030 27.00 32.24 7.95
C GLY A 1030 26.62 33.13 6.78
N ASP A 1031 26.46 32.55 5.59
CA ASP A 1031 25.98 33.24 4.39
C ASP A 1031 24.53 33.70 4.55
N LEU A 1032 24.23 34.90 4.06
CA LEU A 1032 22.87 35.43 4.02
C LEU A 1032 22.27 35.16 2.64
N ILE A 1033 21.18 34.41 2.62
CA ILE A 1033 20.53 33.99 1.38
C ILE A 1033 19.17 34.65 1.25
N ARG A 1034 18.85 35.11 0.04
CA ARG A 1034 17.52 35.57 -0.35
C ARG A 1034 17.11 34.89 -1.64
N GLN A 1035 15.91 34.32 -1.64
CA GLN A 1035 15.41 33.54 -2.75
C GLN A 1035 13.97 33.91 -3.08
N ALA A 1036 13.68 33.99 -4.38
CA ALA A 1036 12.34 34.12 -4.92
C ALA A 1036 12.14 33.08 -6.04
N GLY A 1037 10.97 32.44 -6.03
CA GLY A 1037 10.63 31.40 -6.98
C GLY A 1037 9.20 31.53 -7.49
N PHE A 1038 9.00 31.27 -8.77
CA PHE A 1038 7.69 31.10 -9.40
C PHE A 1038 7.70 29.84 -10.25
N ALA A 1039 6.69 28.99 -10.11
CA ALA A 1039 6.50 27.85 -10.99
C ALA A 1039 5.05 27.76 -11.50
N TRP A 1040 4.92 27.32 -12.74
CA TRP A 1040 3.65 26.95 -13.35
C TRP A 1040 3.77 25.54 -13.93
N GLU A 1041 2.86 24.68 -13.51
CA GLU A 1041 2.77 23.29 -13.94
C GLU A 1041 1.42 23.11 -14.65
N ALA A 1042 1.44 22.49 -15.83
CA ALA A 1042 0.25 22.30 -16.66
C ALA A 1042 0.17 20.86 -17.17
N GLN A 1043 -0.96 20.21 -16.96
CA GLN A 1043 -1.33 18.93 -17.57
C GLN A 1043 -2.37 19.19 -18.67
N TRP A 1044 -1.96 19.06 -19.93
CA TRP A 1044 -2.84 19.36 -21.07
C TRP A 1044 -3.78 18.20 -21.38
N ASP A 1045 -3.29 16.97 -21.24
CA ASP A 1045 -4.04 15.73 -21.43
C ASP A 1045 -3.46 14.62 -20.53
N ALA A 1046 -3.94 13.37 -20.69
CA ALA A 1046 -3.44 12.24 -19.90
C ALA A 1046 -1.98 11.85 -20.18
N LYS A 1047 -1.36 12.41 -21.22
CA LYS A 1047 -0.03 12.06 -21.74
C LYS A 1047 0.94 13.23 -21.80
N THR A 1048 0.49 14.49 -21.71
CA THR A 1048 1.28 15.69 -22.01
C THR A 1048 1.28 16.67 -20.85
N PHE A 1049 2.48 17.06 -20.43
CA PHE A 1049 2.72 17.86 -19.24
C PHE A 1049 3.76 18.93 -19.53
N SER A 1050 3.63 20.11 -18.93
CA SER A 1050 4.59 21.20 -19.06
C SER A 1050 4.90 21.82 -17.71
N THR A 1051 6.15 22.25 -17.55
CA THR A 1051 6.61 22.94 -16.35
C THR A 1051 7.41 24.17 -16.76
N LEU A 1052 7.07 25.32 -16.20
CA LEU A 1052 7.86 26.56 -16.23
C LEU A 1052 8.31 26.87 -14.81
N ARG A 1053 9.59 27.11 -14.59
CA ARG A 1053 10.15 27.52 -13.29
C ARG A 1053 11.06 28.73 -13.49
N LEU A 1054 10.84 29.76 -12.69
CA LEU A 1054 11.66 30.96 -12.62
C LEU A 1054 12.21 31.07 -11.19
N GLN A 1055 13.50 31.33 -11.07
CA GLN A 1055 14.18 31.45 -9.78
C GLN A 1055 15.15 32.63 -9.79
N ALA A 1056 15.14 33.40 -8.71
CA ALA A 1056 16.14 34.42 -8.43
C ALA A 1056 16.75 34.12 -7.05
N LEU A 1057 18.07 34.07 -6.99
CA LEU A 1057 18.85 33.82 -5.79
C LEU A 1057 19.87 34.94 -5.61
N ARG A 1058 20.02 35.42 -4.38
CA ARG A 1058 21.12 36.28 -3.96
C ARG A 1058 21.75 35.69 -2.71
N GLN A 1059 23.03 35.42 -2.78
CA GLN A 1059 23.87 35.00 -1.66
C GLN A 1059 24.82 36.15 -1.33
N ASP A 1060 24.81 36.59 -0.08
CA ASP A 1060 25.81 37.51 0.46
C ASP A 1060 26.68 36.71 1.45
N ASN A 1061 27.91 36.37 1.05
CA ASN A 1061 28.89 35.67 1.88
C ASN A 1061 29.74 36.69 2.65
N PRO A 1062 29.69 36.70 4.00
CA PRO A 1062 30.56 37.53 4.81
C PRO A 1062 31.96 36.90 4.86
N ASN A 1063 32.98 37.66 4.49
CA ASN A 1063 34.36 37.18 4.48
C ASN A 1063 35.33 38.30 4.87
N TYR A 1064 36.62 38.05 4.80
CA TYR A 1064 37.67 39.05 4.97
C TYR A 1064 38.30 39.34 3.60
N ASP A 1065 38.63 40.61 3.33
CA ASP A 1065 39.40 41.01 2.15
C ASP A 1065 40.90 40.71 2.34
N GLU A 1066 41.70 40.95 1.30
CA GLU A 1066 43.16 40.73 1.34
C GLU A 1066 43.89 41.54 2.43
N SER A 1067 43.25 42.60 2.95
CA SER A 1067 43.77 43.43 4.03
C SER A 1067 43.27 42.99 5.41
N GLY A 1068 42.49 41.91 5.49
CA GLY A 1068 41.92 41.38 6.73
C GLY A 1068 40.71 42.16 7.26
N TYR A 1069 40.12 43.05 6.46
CA TYR A 1069 38.87 43.73 6.84
C TYR A 1069 37.66 42.92 6.42
N ARG A 1070 36.63 42.92 7.26
CA ARG A 1070 35.38 42.23 6.97
C ARG A 1070 34.69 42.86 5.75
N THR A 1071 34.41 42.05 4.73
CA THR A 1071 33.71 42.40 3.48
C THR A 1071 32.56 41.42 3.20
N TRP A 1072 31.77 41.71 2.16
CA TRP A 1072 30.70 40.84 1.69
C TRP A 1072 30.89 40.55 0.21
N PHE A 1073 31.08 39.27 -0.11
CA PHE A 1073 31.05 38.83 -1.49
C PHE A 1073 29.62 38.48 -1.88
N THR A 1074 29.15 39.03 -3.00
CA THR A 1074 27.77 38.84 -3.45
C THR A 1074 27.74 38.00 -4.71
N TRP A 1075 26.88 37.00 -4.72
CA TRP A 1075 26.53 36.26 -5.92
C TRP A 1075 25.03 36.36 -6.19
N ARG A 1076 24.68 36.66 -7.43
CA ARG A 1076 23.29 36.69 -7.90
C ARG A 1076 23.11 35.70 -9.03
N LYS A 1077 22.07 34.88 -8.93
CA LYS A 1077 21.71 33.89 -9.95
C LYS A 1077 20.26 34.06 -10.35
N TYR A 1078 20.03 34.13 -11.65
CA TYR A 1078 18.70 34.13 -12.25
C TYR A 1078 18.59 32.91 -13.15
N GLN A 1079 17.53 32.12 -12.98
CA GLN A 1079 17.32 30.88 -13.73
C GLN A 1079 15.88 30.81 -14.24
N ALA A 1080 15.74 30.41 -15.50
CA ALA A 1080 14.47 30.06 -16.12
C ALA A 1080 14.57 28.65 -16.72
N THR A 1081 13.61 27.79 -16.39
CA THR A 1081 13.54 26.40 -16.86
C THR A 1081 12.17 26.16 -17.47
N MET A 1082 12.12 25.67 -18.71
CA MET A 1082 10.88 25.29 -19.38
C MET A 1082 11.01 23.87 -19.92
N LEU A 1083 10.04 23.01 -19.60
CA LEU A 1083 10.05 21.59 -19.94
C LEU A 1083 8.67 21.15 -20.43
N VAL A 1084 8.67 20.21 -21.38
CA VAL A 1084 7.50 19.52 -21.92
C VAL A 1084 7.78 18.03 -21.91
N ASN A 1085 6.96 17.28 -21.16
CA ASN A 1085 7.02 15.84 -21.04
C ASN A 1085 5.83 15.22 -21.77
N ARG A 1086 6.06 14.16 -22.54
CA ARG A 1086 5.00 13.43 -23.24
C ARG A 1086 5.20 11.91 -23.17
N ILE A 1087 4.13 11.20 -22.82
CA ILE A 1087 4.04 9.73 -22.98
C ILE A 1087 3.65 9.44 -24.43
N LEU A 1088 4.58 8.87 -25.21
CA LEU A 1088 4.35 8.56 -26.62
C LEU A 1088 3.58 7.23 -26.78
N SER A 1089 3.91 6.25 -25.95
CA SER A 1089 3.22 4.96 -25.84
C SER A 1089 3.40 4.40 -24.42
N PRO A 1090 2.77 3.27 -24.04
CA PRO A 1090 2.92 2.70 -22.69
C PRO A 1090 4.36 2.39 -22.26
N TYR A 1091 5.29 2.34 -23.22
CA TYR A 1091 6.71 2.00 -23.01
C TYR A 1091 7.68 3.12 -23.37
N TRP A 1092 7.21 4.25 -23.91
CA TRP A 1092 8.07 5.32 -24.44
C TRP A 1092 7.73 6.68 -23.85
N GLY A 1093 8.73 7.38 -23.34
CA GLY A 1093 8.64 8.76 -22.83
C GLY A 1093 9.54 9.72 -23.62
N LEU A 1094 9.06 10.94 -23.78
CA LEU A 1094 9.76 12.06 -24.39
C LEU A 1094 9.82 13.23 -23.40
N ALA A 1095 11.01 13.78 -23.17
CA ALA A 1095 11.23 15.01 -22.43
C ALA A 1095 11.97 16.02 -23.32
N LEU A 1096 11.39 17.20 -23.49
CA LEU A 1096 11.95 18.31 -24.26
C LEU A 1096 12.00 19.55 -23.37
N GLY A 1097 13.03 20.39 -23.51
CA GLY A 1097 13.03 21.68 -22.82
C GLY A 1097 14.34 22.42 -22.91
N GLY A 1098 14.47 23.44 -22.07
CA GLY A 1098 15.67 24.24 -21.96
C GLY A 1098 15.77 24.99 -20.64
N VAL A 1099 17.00 25.35 -20.31
CA VAL A 1099 17.35 26.12 -19.13
C VAL A 1099 18.20 27.31 -19.56
N TYR A 1100 17.84 28.49 -19.07
CA TYR A 1100 18.66 29.69 -19.12
C TYR A 1100 19.12 30.02 -17.72
N LYS A 1101 20.41 30.34 -17.55
CA LYS A 1101 20.95 30.87 -16.31
C LYS A 1101 21.81 32.10 -16.58
N LYS A 1102 21.75 33.06 -15.66
CA LYS A 1102 22.64 34.21 -15.59
C LYS A 1102 23.22 34.31 -14.18
N ASN A 1103 24.53 34.33 -14.10
CA ASN A 1103 25.27 34.49 -12.85
C ASN A 1103 26.04 35.80 -12.88
N ASN A 1104 25.88 36.59 -11.82
CA ASN A 1104 26.64 37.80 -11.61
C ASN A 1104 27.45 37.69 -10.32
N PHE A 1105 28.74 37.96 -10.39
CA PHE A 1105 29.67 37.83 -9.27
C PHE A 1105 30.21 39.20 -8.86
N ASN A 1106 30.24 39.44 -7.55
CA ASN A 1106 31.03 40.49 -6.93
C ASN A 1106 32.07 39.80 -6.03
N TYR A 1107 32.93 39.00 -6.67
CA TYR A 1107 34.01 38.23 -6.05
C TYR A 1107 35.27 38.33 -6.95
N PRO A 1108 36.46 38.66 -6.42
CA PRO A 1108 37.68 38.77 -7.21
C PRO A 1108 38.01 37.48 -7.99
N GLY A 1109 38.22 37.57 -9.30
CA GLY A 1109 38.61 36.43 -10.14
C GLY A 1109 37.47 35.62 -10.75
N TYR A 1110 36.20 35.99 -10.53
CA TYR A 1110 35.05 35.39 -11.21
C TYR A 1110 34.38 36.41 -12.15
N ASP A 1111 34.21 36.02 -13.41
CA ASP A 1111 33.49 36.83 -14.40
C ASP A 1111 32.00 36.47 -14.44
N ASP A 1112 31.17 37.47 -14.69
CA ASP A 1112 29.74 37.28 -15.00
C ASP A 1112 29.62 36.38 -16.24
N PHE A 1113 28.71 35.40 -16.20
CA PHE A 1113 28.43 34.56 -17.36
C PHE A 1113 26.95 34.23 -17.49
N ALA A 1114 26.55 33.95 -18.73
CA ALA A 1114 25.23 33.42 -19.05
C ALA A 1114 25.39 32.07 -19.75
N GLU A 1115 24.46 31.16 -19.46
CA GLU A 1115 24.38 29.85 -20.09
C GLU A 1115 22.96 29.55 -20.56
N VAL A 1116 22.87 28.87 -21.70
CA VAL A 1116 21.63 28.29 -22.23
C VAL A 1116 21.92 26.84 -22.55
N TYR A 1117 21.09 25.91 -22.09
CA TYR A 1117 21.15 24.54 -22.57
C TYR A 1117 19.78 23.96 -22.86
N GLY A 1118 19.71 23.19 -23.93
CA GLY A 1118 18.54 22.40 -24.30
C GLY A 1118 18.60 20.99 -23.71
N LEU A 1119 17.44 20.36 -23.63
CA LEU A 1119 17.27 18.96 -23.30
C LEU A 1119 16.33 18.33 -24.32
N ALA A 1120 16.79 17.29 -25.00
CA ALA A 1120 15.92 16.41 -25.77
C ALA A 1120 16.24 14.95 -25.43
N ARG A 1121 15.33 14.29 -24.71
CA ARG A 1121 15.49 12.93 -24.24
C ARG A 1121 14.34 12.06 -24.69
N ILE A 1122 14.66 10.94 -25.30
CA ILE A 1122 13.72 9.84 -25.55
C ILE A 1122 14.16 8.63 -24.74
N SER A 1123 13.24 8.06 -23.96
CA SER A 1123 13.51 6.90 -23.11
C SER A 1123 12.47 5.81 -23.36
N PHE A 1124 12.86 4.55 -23.21
CA PHE A 1124 11.94 3.42 -23.28
C PHE A 1124 12.21 2.37 -22.21
N LEU A 1125 11.15 1.68 -21.81
CA LEU A 1125 11.17 0.49 -20.96
C LEU A 1125 10.14 -0.51 -21.48
N HIS A 1126 10.61 -1.59 -22.09
CA HIS A 1126 9.78 -2.63 -22.67
C HIS A 1126 9.44 -3.72 -21.64
N ARG A 1127 8.27 -4.36 -21.77
CA ARG A 1127 7.78 -5.43 -20.88
C ARG A 1127 8.74 -6.62 -20.68
N THR A 1128 9.64 -6.86 -21.63
CA THR A 1128 10.67 -7.92 -21.52
C THR A 1128 11.89 -7.49 -20.69
N GLY A 1129 11.86 -6.30 -20.10
CA GLY A 1129 12.95 -5.74 -19.31
C GLY A 1129 14.03 -5.02 -20.10
N TRP A 1130 13.89 -4.84 -21.42
CA TRP A 1130 14.80 -3.99 -22.19
C TRP A 1130 14.51 -2.53 -21.90
N TYR A 1131 15.54 -1.72 -21.69
CA TYR A 1131 15.40 -0.29 -21.49
C TYR A 1131 16.54 0.46 -22.13
N GLY A 1132 16.30 1.72 -22.45
CA GLY A 1132 17.33 2.58 -22.97
C GLY A 1132 16.89 4.03 -23.04
N ALA A 1133 17.85 4.91 -23.22
CA ALA A 1133 17.62 6.32 -23.42
C ALA A 1133 18.67 6.90 -24.36
N VAL A 1134 18.24 7.88 -25.16
CA VAL A 1134 19.13 8.79 -25.88
C VAL A 1134 18.81 10.19 -25.40
N GLU A 1135 19.85 10.91 -25.00
CA GLU A 1135 19.74 12.27 -24.49
C GLU A 1135 20.66 13.18 -25.29
N VAL A 1136 20.11 14.27 -25.83
CA VAL A 1136 20.82 15.29 -26.59
C VAL A 1136 20.75 16.61 -25.82
N ARG A 1137 21.92 17.19 -25.55
CA ARG A 1137 22.09 18.42 -24.76
C ARG A 1137 22.90 19.45 -25.56
N PRO A 1138 22.26 20.33 -26.36
CA PRO A 1138 22.94 21.49 -26.92
C PRO A 1138 23.19 22.51 -25.80
N LEU A 1139 24.41 23.04 -25.74
CA LEU A 1139 24.88 23.99 -24.73
C LEU A 1139 25.46 25.22 -25.41
N TYR A 1140 25.15 26.40 -24.86
CA TYR A 1140 25.80 27.67 -25.13
C TYR A 1140 26.25 28.31 -23.82
N GLN A 1141 27.51 28.75 -23.74
CA GLN A 1141 28.06 29.46 -22.60
C GLN A 1141 29.03 30.56 -23.07
N ASP A 1142 28.85 31.77 -22.56
CA ASP A 1142 29.72 32.90 -22.86
C ASP A 1142 30.76 33.06 -21.73
N VAL A 1143 31.96 32.48 -21.90
CA VAL A 1143 32.99 32.46 -20.85
C VAL A 1143 34.40 32.75 -21.40
N MET A 1144 35.09 33.68 -20.73
CA MET A 1144 36.56 33.85 -20.74
C MET A 1144 37.27 33.92 -22.10
N GLN A 1145 36.71 34.60 -23.11
CA GLN A 1145 37.42 34.84 -24.41
C GLN A 1145 37.98 33.56 -25.08
N ARG A 1146 37.39 32.37 -24.83
CA ARG A 1146 37.80 31.09 -25.47
C ARG A 1146 36.82 30.71 -26.60
N SER A 1147 37.31 30.03 -27.64
CA SER A 1147 36.64 29.92 -28.94
C SER A 1147 35.45 28.95 -29.04
N ASP A 1148 35.20 28.08 -28.05
CA ASP A 1148 34.19 27.00 -28.12
C ASP A 1148 32.97 27.26 -27.22
N SER A 1149 32.26 28.37 -27.45
CA SER A 1149 31.08 28.78 -26.67
C SER A 1149 29.81 27.96 -26.92
N PHE A 1150 29.76 27.13 -27.98
CA PHE A 1150 28.61 26.27 -28.30
C PHE A 1150 29.03 24.84 -28.59
N PHE A 1151 28.42 23.87 -27.93
CA PHE A 1151 28.67 22.45 -28.16
C PHE A 1151 27.41 21.61 -27.95
N THR A 1152 27.43 20.35 -28.37
CA THR A 1152 26.31 19.42 -28.17
C THR A 1152 26.82 18.09 -27.68
N LEU A 1153 26.23 17.60 -26.60
CA LEU A 1153 26.51 16.29 -26.02
C LEU A 1153 25.39 15.33 -26.32
N VAL A 1154 25.77 14.09 -26.61
CA VAL A 1154 24.84 12.99 -26.83
C VAL A 1154 25.24 11.84 -25.93
N ASP A 1155 24.31 11.44 -25.07
CA ASP A 1155 24.49 10.32 -24.17
C ASP A 1155 23.55 9.18 -24.58
N LEU A 1156 24.07 7.96 -24.47
CA LEU A 1156 23.33 6.75 -24.79
C LEU A 1156 23.38 5.78 -23.61
N ARG A 1157 22.22 5.24 -23.24
CA ARG A 1157 22.10 4.15 -22.28
C ARG A 1157 21.29 3.03 -22.90
N LEU A 1158 21.77 1.80 -22.78
CA LEU A 1158 21.04 0.59 -23.16
C LEU A 1158 21.24 -0.46 -22.07
N GLY A 1159 20.18 -1.14 -21.67
CA GLY A 1159 20.30 -2.21 -20.69
C GLY A 1159 19.15 -3.20 -20.76
N LYS A 1160 19.32 -4.27 -19.99
CA LYS A 1160 18.32 -5.31 -19.86
C LYS A 1160 18.24 -5.82 -18.44
N TRP A 1161 17.03 -5.93 -17.94
CA TRP A 1161 16.70 -6.68 -16.74
C TRP A 1161 16.70 -8.19 -17.03
N LEU A 1162 17.36 -8.94 -16.17
CA LEU A 1162 17.32 -10.40 -16.19
C LEU A 1162 15.95 -10.89 -15.71
N ALA A 1163 15.63 -12.14 -16.07
CA ALA A 1163 14.36 -12.77 -15.71
C ALA A 1163 14.10 -12.67 -14.21
N ASN A 1164 12.84 -12.40 -13.84
CA ASN A 1164 12.37 -12.31 -12.46
C ASN A 1164 13.11 -11.28 -11.58
N LYS A 1165 13.64 -10.20 -12.17
CA LYS A 1165 14.42 -9.17 -11.45
C LYS A 1165 15.59 -9.77 -10.65
N ARG A 1166 16.23 -10.83 -11.16
CA ARG A 1166 17.42 -11.44 -10.50
C ARG A 1166 18.74 -10.74 -10.82
N GLY A 1167 18.70 -9.78 -11.74
CA GLY A 1167 19.85 -8.98 -12.07
C GLY A 1167 19.53 -8.02 -13.21
N ARG A 1168 20.52 -7.22 -13.60
CA ARG A 1168 20.47 -6.38 -14.80
C ARG A 1168 21.87 -6.17 -15.34
N TRP A 1169 21.93 -5.80 -16.62
CA TRP A 1169 23.12 -5.18 -17.18
C TRP A 1169 22.75 -3.88 -17.87
N SER A 1170 23.70 -2.96 -17.95
CA SER A 1170 23.60 -1.73 -18.74
C SER A 1170 24.94 -1.35 -19.34
N LEU A 1171 24.88 -0.82 -20.54
CA LEU A 1171 25.95 -0.11 -21.22
C LEU A 1171 25.57 1.37 -21.25
N GLU A 1172 26.49 2.21 -20.80
CA GLU A 1172 26.38 3.66 -20.76
C GLU A 1172 27.52 4.26 -21.56
N VAL A 1173 27.17 5.16 -22.49
CA VAL A 1173 28.13 5.92 -23.28
C VAL A 1173 27.80 7.40 -23.06
N ASN A 1174 28.63 8.07 -22.26
CA ASN A 1174 28.54 9.52 -22.09
C ASN A 1174 29.43 10.20 -23.12
N ASN A 1175 28.97 11.33 -23.66
CA ASN A 1175 29.66 12.05 -24.73
C ASN A 1175 30.02 11.12 -25.91
N LEU A 1176 28.99 10.51 -26.50
CA LEU A 1176 29.08 9.47 -27.56
C LEU A 1176 30.03 9.86 -28.71
N PHE A 1177 30.04 11.14 -29.07
CA PHE A 1177 30.84 11.70 -30.17
C PHE A 1177 32.20 12.25 -29.74
N ASP A 1178 32.61 12.08 -28.47
CA ASP A 1178 33.88 12.53 -27.92
C ASP A 1178 34.16 14.03 -28.19
N ARG A 1179 33.12 14.85 -28.03
CA ARG A 1179 33.26 16.30 -28.20
C ARG A 1179 34.06 16.86 -27.03
N ARG A 1180 35.18 17.51 -27.35
CA ARG A 1180 35.94 18.31 -26.40
C ARG A 1180 35.33 19.70 -26.34
N PHE A 1181 35.29 20.25 -25.14
CA PHE A 1181 34.71 21.56 -24.88
C PHE A 1181 35.36 22.16 -23.64
N TYR A 1182 35.18 23.47 -23.50
CA TYR A 1182 35.45 24.21 -22.27
C TYR A 1182 34.09 24.54 -21.65
N TYR A 1183 33.87 24.13 -20.42
CA TYR A 1183 32.64 24.46 -19.71
C TYR A 1183 33.00 24.98 -18.32
N ALA A 1184 32.68 26.25 -18.09
CA ALA A 1184 32.84 26.83 -16.77
C ALA A 1184 31.68 26.37 -15.89
N LEU A 1185 32.01 25.93 -14.70
CA LEU A 1185 31.02 25.43 -13.79
C LEU A 1185 30.35 26.55 -13.02
N ASP A 1186 29.06 26.35 -12.76
CA ASP A 1186 28.50 26.82 -11.49
C ASP A 1186 29.33 26.13 -10.39
N PRO A 1187 30.13 26.87 -9.58
CA PRO A 1187 31.24 26.33 -8.78
C PRO A 1187 30.90 25.16 -7.85
N LEU A 1188 29.62 24.87 -7.66
CA LEU A 1188 29.11 23.98 -6.63
C LEU A 1188 28.10 22.93 -7.12
N ARG A 1189 27.78 22.80 -8.43
CA ARG A 1189 26.60 21.99 -8.84
C ARG A 1189 26.63 21.10 -10.09
N ASN A 1190 27.70 20.98 -10.89
CA ASN A 1190 27.58 20.19 -12.14
C ASN A 1190 28.73 19.20 -12.40
N THR A 1191 28.51 17.93 -12.12
CA THR A 1191 29.37 16.81 -12.52
C THR A 1191 28.87 16.08 -13.77
N ASP A 1192 27.80 16.59 -14.41
CA ASP A 1192 27.08 15.90 -15.49
C ASP A 1192 27.68 16.07 -16.90
N PHE A 1193 28.78 16.82 -16.99
CA PHE A 1193 29.46 17.10 -18.24
C PHE A 1193 30.84 16.48 -18.22
N PHE A 1194 31.11 15.61 -19.19
CA PHE A 1194 32.43 14.98 -19.33
C PHE A 1194 33.05 15.43 -20.66
N PRO A 1195 34.22 16.08 -20.65
CA PRO A 1195 34.86 16.61 -21.86
C PRO A 1195 35.51 15.53 -22.73
N SER A 1196 35.36 14.26 -22.36
CA SER A 1196 35.83 13.08 -23.06
C SER A 1196 34.77 11.98 -22.97
N ARG A 1197 34.74 11.10 -23.96
CA ARG A 1197 33.83 9.96 -23.98
C ARG A 1197 34.13 9.00 -22.84
N ARG A 1198 33.08 8.59 -22.13
CA ARG A 1198 33.12 7.56 -21.09
C ARG A 1198 32.25 6.37 -21.50
N LEU A 1199 32.83 5.17 -21.44
CA LEU A 1199 32.14 3.90 -21.64
C LEU A 1199 32.08 3.17 -20.30
N LEU A 1200 30.88 2.80 -19.86
CA LEU A 1200 30.69 2.08 -18.60
C LEU A 1200 29.69 0.95 -18.78
N CYS A 1201 30.13 -0.27 -18.50
CA CYS A 1201 29.26 -1.44 -18.39
C CYS A 1201 29.00 -1.71 -16.91
N LYS A 1202 27.74 -1.87 -16.53
CA LYS A 1202 27.34 -2.26 -15.17
C LYS A 1202 26.60 -3.58 -15.23
N PHE A 1203 26.87 -4.45 -14.26
CA PHE A 1203 26.19 -5.70 -14.04
C PHE A 1203 25.79 -5.80 -12.58
N ALA A 1204 24.56 -6.21 -12.31
CA ALA A 1204 24.06 -6.41 -10.96
C ALA A 1204 23.30 -7.74 -10.85
N LEU A 1205 23.47 -8.40 -9.71
CA LEU A 1205 22.77 -9.60 -9.29
C LEU A 1205 22.05 -9.37 -7.96
N TYR A 1206 20.84 -9.91 -7.86
CA TYR A 1206 19.95 -9.76 -6.71
C TYR A 1206 19.55 -11.15 -6.20
N PHE A 1207 19.81 -11.41 -4.91
CA PHE A 1207 19.57 -12.68 -4.23
C PHE A 1207 18.53 -12.54 -3.13
#